data_AF-A0A2D5XRR5-F1
#
_entry.id   AF-A0A2D5XRR5-F1
#
_cell.length_a   1.000
_cell.length_b   1.000
_cell.length_c   1.000
_cell.angle_alpha   90.00
_cell.angle_beta   90.00
_cell.angle_gamma   90.00
#
_symmetry.space_group_name_H-M   'P 1'
#
loop_
_entity.id
_entity.type
_entity.pdbx_description
1 polymer ?
#
loop_
_entity_poly.entity_id
_entity_poly.type
_entity_poly.pdbx_seq_one_letter_code
_entity_poly.pdbx_strand_id
1 'polypeptide(L)'
;MSLTLIPLLLLPTLQSNFDLDGNFPQLEPALEVWRTNHGQEWQVRWDRGTGQAEILFGFNAAAPFEPADDSDWFGLTRAWAFEASPLLGIHPGELVNVEVSFLPLGMANGTDKMSVELRQEIGGVPVEGGFVNALFNTEGSLLSLANTSLPGLTGASSSPSIDGAAAVARAQRFFRAETRLTPTSVSEPELLFARLEDHGRAHGRLAWRVQVLAERSGFEPQGAIYMISADDGAFLRRDEAIHNLFDVTGRIDCLATAGIGSNDTVASETPLPVPFLRVVSSAGTVDTDADGNFNISGVNSAVNLTVSFLGDYSNVNNDQGTDYSVTFNNVQPNQANVLVMNPSPTEFLTAQANAFIHNGVVRDFIVSTSPGDTHGDFTVVSNVNLNDNCNAFYNGSSTNFFTSGGGCSNTAFSNVVAHELGHWLNSRYNTGNGGDGMGEGNSDVWAMYIYDSPIVGHGFFNGTGQIRNGTNTRQYCGDGNGGCYGQVHADGEVWMGAAWKVRAALQGNLGNVLGGQTADQLFMGWMNGYNQTQIDSIIEIQWLTLDDDDGAIGNGTPNYQEINSGFLAQGFPGYDLPFVVISGVTQLPDVPDNQGPYTVQATIVAGINPPLAGAMLHYNWSGTGYFQVPMTLVGPDLYEAQIPDFQGAAIVSYYISGTDSGGQSGSFPDGGSADPLTFNVGTRVVVADHDFESGASGWSVGAPNDATTGTWEVGNPIGTAAQPEDDHTPVGTNCWFTGQGSIGGSLGENDVDGGTTTLISPVFDLSGGTAQQVTYWRWYSNQTGAAPQADTLLIDLSSNGGASWVAAEVVGPSGIQTTGGWIEHSVDVASILTPTANMRLRVRASDLASGSVVEAAFDDFEASYLVDPSSCPAPSTYCVGSPNSFGLGAFMSVGGSQNVDDNNFSLMVSGAVPGQFGLFYYGDAAASVPTGAGVRCVGGSLFRLPVRVIDPLGGAQIGLDFPSLPVGGGISNGETWYFSFWFRDPGFGGSTFNFANGAEVQFCP
;
A
#
# COMPACT_ATOMS: atom_id res chain seq x y z
N MET A 1 38.64 42.06 10.96
CA MET A 1 37.70 43.11 11.41
C MET A 1 37.71 43.14 12.93
N SER A 2 37.62 44.33 13.54
CA SER A 2 37.87 44.63 14.95
C SER A 2 37.29 43.64 15.97
N LEU A 3 38.15 43.10 16.84
CA LEU A 3 37.75 42.52 18.13
C LEU A 3 37.55 43.65 19.15
N THR A 4 36.30 43.89 19.52
CA THR A 4 35.93 44.69 20.70
C THR A 4 36.06 43.83 21.95
N LEU A 5 36.96 44.21 22.86
CA LEU A 5 37.02 43.69 24.24
C LEU A 5 35.71 43.98 24.98
N ILE A 6 35.13 42.95 25.60
CA ILE A 6 34.15 43.09 26.68
C ILE A 6 34.87 42.81 28.01
N PRO A 7 34.68 43.61 29.08
CA PRO A 7 35.53 43.55 30.26
C PRO A 7 35.14 42.39 31.20
N LEU A 8 36.19 41.79 31.77
CA LEU A 8 36.15 40.77 32.83
C LEU A 8 35.41 41.33 34.06
N LEU A 9 34.16 40.92 34.26
CA LEU A 9 33.40 41.19 35.48
C LEU A 9 33.86 40.23 36.59
N LEU A 10 34.28 40.79 37.72
CA LEU A 10 34.56 40.04 38.95
C LEU A 10 33.32 39.23 39.35
N LEU A 11 33.49 37.90 39.43
CA LEU A 11 32.50 36.99 40.02
C LEU A 11 32.40 37.25 41.54
N PRO A 12 31.22 37.60 42.08
CA PRO A 12 31.00 37.67 43.51
C PRO A 12 30.89 36.26 44.10
N THR A 13 31.23 36.14 45.38
CA THR A 13 31.03 34.96 46.22
C THR A 13 29.60 34.40 46.11
N LEU A 14 29.45 33.24 45.45
CA LEU A 14 28.18 32.54 45.22
C LEU A 14 27.67 31.85 46.50
N GLN A 15 26.73 32.49 47.21
CA GLN A 15 25.76 31.80 48.06
C GLN A 15 24.72 31.05 47.19
N SER A 16 24.12 29.99 47.74
CA SER A 16 23.28 28.96 47.10
C SER A 16 22.22 29.47 46.09
N ASN A 17 22.29 29.02 44.83
CA ASN A 17 21.25 29.26 43.81
C ASN A 17 20.99 27.98 43.01
N PHE A 18 20.11 27.12 43.52
CA PHE A 18 19.38 26.14 42.72
C PHE A 18 17.91 26.58 42.70
N ASP A 19 17.20 26.39 41.60
CA ASP A 19 15.73 26.35 41.65
C ASP A 19 15.26 24.95 42.12
N LEU A 20 13.99 24.81 42.49
CA LEU A 20 13.36 23.58 42.98
C LEU A 20 13.52 22.38 42.03
N ASP A 21 13.77 22.65 40.74
CA ASP A 21 13.99 21.64 39.69
C ASP A 21 15.48 21.29 39.47
N GLY A 22 16.41 21.88 40.22
CA GLY A 22 17.85 21.59 40.11
C GLY A 22 18.57 22.29 38.96
N ASN A 23 17.96 23.29 38.33
CA ASN A 23 18.56 24.12 37.29
C ASN A 23 19.52 25.19 37.86
N PHE A 24 20.49 25.62 37.05
CA PHE A 24 21.46 26.67 37.38
C PHE A 24 21.21 27.93 36.51
N PRO A 25 20.38 28.89 36.98
CA PRO A 25 19.90 30.01 36.16
C PRO A 25 21.02 30.89 35.57
N GLN A 26 22.19 30.92 36.21
CA GLN A 26 23.34 31.68 35.73
C GLN A 26 24.04 31.06 34.50
N LEU A 27 23.84 29.77 34.22
CA LEU A 27 24.40 29.07 33.06
C LEU A 27 23.38 28.87 31.93
N GLU A 28 22.10 29.15 32.18
CA GLU A 28 21.04 29.12 31.16
C GLU A 28 21.36 29.98 29.92
N PRO A 29 21.93 31.20 30.04
CA PRO A 29 22.32 31.96 28.86
C PRO A 29 23.40 31.28 28.01
N ALA A 30 24.31 30.51 28.64
CA ALA A 30 25.33 29.76 27.90
C ALA A 30 24.71 28.55 27.18
N LEU A 31 23.70 27.91 27.76
CA LEU A 31 22.95 26.84 27.13
C LEU A 31 22.15 27.37 25.93
N GLU A 32 21.53 28.55 26.06
CA GLU A 32 20.77 29.15 24.96
C GLU A 32 21.66 29.54 23.78
N VAL A 33 22.90 30.01 24.05
CA VAL A 33 23.90 30.24 23.00
C VAL A 33 24.26 28.93 22.29
N TRP A 34 24.47 27.84 23.05
CA TRP A 34 24.74 26.53 22.47
C TRP A 34 23.58 26.06 21.58
N ARG A 35 22.34 26.15 22.08
CA ARG A 35 21.12 25.80 21.34
C ARG A 35 20.93 26.62 20.08
N THR A 36 21.23 27.92 20.14
CA THR A 36 21.16 28.81 18.97
C THR A 36 22.14 28.39 17.88
N ASN A 37 23.33 27.89 18.24
CA ASN A 37 24.34 27.47 17.29
C ASN A 37 24.09 26.06 16.73
N HIS A 38 23.54 25.14 17.53
CA HIS A 38 23.57 23.70 17.24
C HIS A 38 22.22 22.97 17.28
N GLY A 39 21.12 23.67 17.59
CA GLY A 39 19.76 23.09 17.65
C GLY A 39 19.10 23.27 19.02
N GLN A 40 17.80 23.53 19.03
CA GLN A 40 17.03 23.79 20.25
C GLN A 40 16.78 22.51 21.09
N GLU A 41 16.99 21.35 20.47
CA GLU A 41 16.82 20.01 21.02
C GLU A 41 17.95 19.63 22.01
N TRP A 42 19.06 20.37 22.04
CA TRP A 42 20.13 20.15 23.01
C TRP A 42 19.66 20.38 24.44
N GLN A 43 19.94 19.41 25.30
CA GLN A 43 19.63 19.40 26.72
C GLN A 43 20.91 19.27 27.53
N VAL A 44 20.86 19.76 28.76
CA VAL A 44 21.97 19.67 29.71
C VAL A 44 21.47 19.09 31.02
N ARG A 45 22.26 18.19 31.59
CA ARG A 45 22.14 17.79 32.99
C ARG A 45 23.29 18.42 33.76
N TRP A 46 22.98 19.02 34.90
CA TRP A 46 23.94 19.75 35.73
C TRP A 46 24.47 18.92 36.90
N ASP A 47 25.78 19.00 37.14
CA ASP A 47 26.41 18.37 38.30
C ASP A 47 26.24 19.26 39.53
N ARG A 48 25.56 18.74 40.56
CA ARG A 48 25.25 19.51 41.78
C ARG A 48 26.49 19.87 42.60
N GLY A 49 27.57 19.10 42.48
CA GLY A 49 28.80 19.30 43.25
C GLY A 49 29.69 20.41 42.68
N THR A 50 29.81 20.49 41.36
CA THR A 50 30.67 21.46 40.64
C THR A 50 29.89 22.69 40.19
N GLY A 51 28.58 22.57 40.01
CA GLY A 51 27.73 23.63 39.45
C GLY A 51 27.96 23.88 37.96
N GLN A 52 28.47 22.87 37.25
CA GLN A 52 28.73 22.88 35.80
C GLN A 52 27.91 21.79 35.10
N ALA A 53 27.95 21.76 33.77
CA ALA A 53 27.33 20.69 33.00
C ALA A 53 28.01 19.34 33.30
N GLU A 54 27.22 18.36 33.72
CA GLU A 54 27.60 16.94 33.85
C GLU A 54 27.60 16.28 32.48
N ILE A 55 26.57 16.59 31.67
CA ILE A 55 26.47 16.14 30.29
C ILE A 55 25.61 17.09 29.46
N LEU A 56 26.05 17.36 28.24
CA LEU A 56 25.32 18.05 27.18
C LEU A 56 24.97 17.02 26.09
N PHE A 57 23.69 16.85 25.75
CA PHE A 57 23.19 15.76 24.90
C PHE A 57 21.86 16.11 24.22
N GLY A 58 21.41 15.29 23.27
CA GLY A 58 20.02 15.34 22.76
C GLY A 58 19.87 15.72 21.29
N PHE A 59 20.95 16.07 20.59
CA PHE A 59 20.92 16.33 19.15
C PHE A 59 22.26 16.05 18.47
N ASN A 60 22.34 16.21 17.15
CA ASN A 60 23.54 16.03 16.34
C ASN A 60 24.12 17.39 15.93
N ALA A 61 25.30 17.74 16.44
CA ALA A 61 26.03 18.93 16.00
C ALA A 61 27.02 18.55 14.90
N ALA A 62 26.82 19.13 13.71
CA ALA A 62 27.61 18.81 12.52
C ALA A 62 29.09 19.14 12.71
N ALA A 63 29.95 18.19 12.32
CA ALA A 63 31.39 18.38 12.37
C ALA A 63 31.84 19.42 11.31
N PRO A 64 32.85 20.25 11.61
CA PRO A 64 33.44 21.15 10.62
C PRO A 64 34.22 20.40 9.52
N PHE A 65 34.60 19.13 9.76
CA PHE A 65 35.24 18.24 8.80
C PHE A 65 35.11 16.77 9.26
N GLU A 66 35.27 15.83 8.33
CA GLU A 66 35.27 14.39 8.61
C GLU A 66 36.66 13.96 9.10
N PRO A 67 36.78 13.35 10.29
CA PRO A 67 38.06 12.97 10.90
C PRO A 67 38.65 11.70 10.28
N ALA A 68 39.94 11.72 9.94
CA ALA A 68 40.62 10.59 9.29
C ALA A 68 41.51 9.77 10.23
N ASP A 69 41.97 10.35 11.34
CA ASP A 69 42.83 9.70 12.33
C ASP A 69 42.58 10.20 13.77
N ASP A 70 43.22 9.55 14.75
CA ASP A 70 43.05 9.91 16.17
C ASP A 70 43.38 11.38 16.47
N SER A 71 44.29 12.00 15.70
CA SER A 71 44.67 13.40 15.91
C SER A 71 43.54 14.37 15.53
N ASP A 72 42.80 14.04 14.47
CA ASP A 72 41.58 14.74 14.05
C ASP A 72 40.48 14.61 15.11
N TRP A 73 40.27 13.40 15.64
CA TRP A 73 39.31 13.14 16.71
C TRP A 73 39.60 13.95 17.98
N PHE A 74 40.86 13.96 18.44
CA PHE A 74 41.27 14.82 19.55
C PHE A 74 41.12 16.30 19.25
N GLY A 75 41.37 16.71 17.99
CA GLY A 75 41.17 18.08 17.52
C GLY A 75 39.70 18.52 17.63
N LEU A 76 38.77 17.68 17.16
CA LEU A 76 37.33 17.91 17.25
C LEU A 76 36.87 18.01 18.70
N THR A 77 37.23 17.05 19.56
CA THR A 77 36.83 17.07 20.97
C THR A 77 37.33 18.33 21.68
N ARG A 78 38.55 18.80 21.38
CA ARG A 78 39.07 20.06 21.95
C ARG A 78 38.34 21.29 21.46
N ALA A 79 37.94 21.33 20.19
CA ALA A 79 37.15 22.42 19.65
C ALA A 79 35.78 22.49 20.33
N TRP A 80 35.10 21.35 20.49
CA TRP A 80 33.82 21.25 21.17
C TRP A 80 33.91 21.58 22.67
N ALA A 81 34.92 21.07 23.36
CA ALA A 81 35.17 21.42 24.77
C ALA A 81 35.51 22.91 24.95
N PHE A 82 36.16 23.54 23.97
CA PHE A 82 36.41 24.98 23.98
C PHE A 82 35.13 25.80 23.79
N GLU A 83 34.29 25.42 22.82
CA GLU A 83 33.01 26.11 22.62
C GLU A 83 32.07 25.94 23.81
N ALA A 84 32.01 24.73 24.38
CA ALA A 84 31.21 24.42 25.56
C ALA A 84 31.87 24.86 26.88
N SER A 85 33.05 25.50 26.86
CA SER A 85 33.79 25.85 28.09
C SER A 85 32.99 26.66 29.11
N PRO A 86 32.08 27.59 28.73
CA PRO A 86 31.24 28.30 29.69
C PRO A 86 30.26 27.39 30.44
N LEU A 87 29.86 26.27 29.84
CA LEU A 87 28.99 25.24 30.44
C LEU A 87 29.79 24.22 31.26
N LEU A 88 30.98 23.84 30.78
CA LEU A 88 31.81 22.83 31.43
C LEU A 88 32.65 23.39 32.60
N GLY A 89 32.92 24.70 32.61
CA GLY A 89 33.68 25.36 33.68
C GLY A 89 35.19 25.08 33.67
N ILE A 90 35.73 24.65 32.52
CA ILE A 90 37.14 24.28 32.35
C ILE A 90 37.80 24.97 31.16
N HIS A 91 39.12 25.15 31.24
CA HIS A 91 39.91 25.69 30.15
C HIS A 91 40.52 24.56 29.31
N PRO A 92 40.52 24.61 27.97
CA PRO A 92 41.02 23.50 27.14
C PRO A 92 42.50 23.19 27.31
N GLY A 93 43.28 24.19 27.76
CA GLY A 93 44.69 24.02 28.12
C GLY A 93 44.92 23.15 29.35
N GLU A 94 43.86 22.79 30.07
CA GLU A 94 43.88 21.84 31.19
C GLU A 94 43.57 20.42 30.74
N LEU A 95 43.28 20.17 29.46
CA LEU A 95 42.92 18.85 28.96
C LEU A 95 44.09 18.20 28.22
N VAL A 96 44.36 16.93 28.49
CA VAL A 96 45.34 16.10 27.76
C VAL A 96 44.64 14.92 27.08
N ASN A 97 45.18 14.49 25.93
CA ASN A 97 44.61 13.38 25.16
C ASN A 97 44.82 12.06 25.93
N VAL A 98 43.77 11.24 26.03
CA VAL A 98 43.86 9.93 26.67
C VAL A 98 43.66 8.83 25.64
N GLU A 99 42.45 8.71 25.10
CA GLU A 99 42.05 7.58 24.28
C GLU A 99 41.02 7.99 23.22
N VAL A 100 41.12 7.35 22.06
CA VAL A 100 40.08 7.31 21.03
C VAL A 100 39.64 5.86 20.92
N SER A 101 38.35 5.60 21.13
CA SER A 101 37.78 4.26 21.15
C SER A 101 36.69 4.14 20.09
N PHE A 102 36.86 3.20 19.17
CA PHE A 102 35.78 2.77 18.28
C PHE A 102 34.82 1.87 19.06
N LEU A 103 33.53 2.21 19.00
CA LEU A 103 32.45 1.47 19.63
C LEU A 103 31.66 0.75 18.52
N PRO A 104 31.90 -0.56 18.29
CA PRO A 104 31.26 -1.34 17.24
C PRO A 104 29.82 -1.73 17.62
N LEU A 105 28.99 -0.72 17.91
CA LEU A 105 27.62 -0.91 18.37
C LEU A 105 26.71 -1.45 17.26
N GLY A 106 27.14 -1.40 16.00
CA GLY A 106 26.51 -2.07 14.85
C GLY A 106 26.34 -3.58 15.03
N MET A 107 27.23 -4.23 15.79
CA MET A 107 27.10 -5.67 16.09
C MET A 107 26.03 -5.97 17.15
N ALA A 108 25.56 -4.95 17.87
CA ALA A 108 24.52 -5.00 18.89
C ALA A 108 23.34 -4.09 18.53
N ASN A 109 23.13 -3.85 17.23
CA ASN A 109 21.98 -3.13 16.69
C ASN A 109 21.89 -1.64 17.05
N GLY A 110 23.01 -1.03 17.42
CA GLY A 110 23.20 0.42 17.45
C GLY A 110 23.90 0.92 16.18
N THR A 111 24.19 2.21 16.10
CA THR A 111 25.10 2.75 15.08
C THR A 111 26.50 2.84 15.67
N ASP A 112 27.52 2.46 14.92
CA ASP A 112 28.91 2.57 15.36
C ASP A 112 29.23 4.01 15.77
N LYS A 113 30.02 4.16 16.83
CA LYS A 113 30.38 5.46 17.41
C LYS A 113 31.87 5.55 17.64
N MET A 114 32.33 6.79 17.76
CA MET A 114 33.66 7.12 18.23
C MET A 114 33.56 7.84 19.56
N SER A 115 34.21 7.32 20.59
CA SER A 115 34.34 7.99 21.88
C SER A 115 35.75 8.54 22.01
N VAL A 116 35.88 9.78 22.45
CA VAL A 116 37.18 10.44 22.65
C VAL A 116 37.26 10.96 24.08
N GLU A 117 38.23 10.43 24.83
CA GLU A 117 38.47 10.80 26.22
C GLU A 117 39.64 11.80 26.33
N LEU A 118 39.39 12.90 27.06
CA LEU A 118 40.38 13.85 27.51
C LEU A 118 40.42 13.88 29.04
N ARG A 119 41.62 13.88 29.63
CA ARG A 119 41.82 13.99 31.09
C ARG A 119 42.21 15.41 31.48
N GLN A 120 41.71 15.89 32.60
CA GLN A 120 42.13 17.16 33.18
C GLN A 120 43.49 17.02 33.89
N GLU A 121 44.48 17.83 33.49
CA GLU A 121 45.80 17.95 34.08
C GLU A 121 46.18 19.42 34.29
N ILE A 122 46.67 19.74 35.49
CA ILE A 122 47.17 21.07 35.84
C ILE A 122 48.68 21.00 36.03
N GLY A 123 49.44 21.59 35.10
CA GLY A 123 50.90 21.59 35.17
C GLY A 123 51.52 20.18 35.19
N GLY A 124 50.91 19.23 34.47
CA GLY A 124 51.35 17.83 34.38
C GLY A 124 50.91 16.94 35.55
N VAL A 125 50.07 17.44 36.46
CA VAL A 125 49.50 16.66 37.56
C VAL A 125 48.02 16.38 37.29
N PRO A 126 47.57 15.11 37.34
CA PRO A 126 46.19 14.75 37.05
C PRO A 126 45.22 15.23 38.11
N VAL A 127 44.00 15.55 37.69
CA VAL A 127 42.87 15.85 38.58
C VAL A 127 42.06 14.58 38.80
N GLU A 128 41.75 14.27 40.06
CA GLU A 128 41.00 13.07 40.42
C GLU A 128 39.61 13.05 39.79
N GLY A 129 39.34 12.04 38.96
CA GLY A 129 38.04 11.86 38.30
C GLY A 129 37.71 12.93 37.26
N GLY A 130 38.66 13.80 36.90
CA GLY A 130 38.41 14.90 35.98
C GLY A 130 38.60 14.51 34.53
N PHE A 131 37.50 14.26 33.81
CA PHE A 131 37.50 13.87 32.40
C PHE A 131 36.47 14.65 31.59
N VAL A 132 36.73 14.75 30.29
CA VAL A 132 35.77 15.18 29.27
C VAL A 132 35.71 14.08 28.23
N ASN A 133 34.51 13.56 28.01
CA ASN A 133 34.23 12.49 27.06
C ASN A 133 33.28 13.01 25.99
N ALA A 134 33.75 13.02 24.74
CA ALA A 134 32.91 13.34 23.59
C ALA A 134 32.52 12.06 22.86
N LEU A 135 31.24 11.94 22.54
CA LEU A 135 30.69 10.86 21.72
C LEU A 135 30.32 11.41 20.34
N PHE A 136 30.78 10.74 19.30
CA PHE A 136 30.55 11.09 17.91
C PHE A 136 29.91 9.93 17.14
N ASN A 137 29.19 10.25 16.06
CA ASN A 137 28.99 9.27 14.99
C ASN A 137 30.29 9.02 14.22
N THR A 138 30.28 8.04 13.30
CA THR A 138 31.42 7.68 12.47
C THR A 138 31.87 8.80 11.53
N GLU A 139 30.99 9.75 11.20
CA GLU A 139 31.26 10.88 10.31
C GLU A 139 31.81 12.13 11.06
N GLY A 140 31.93 12.08 12.39
CA GLY A 140 32.54 13.14 13.21
C GLY A 140 31.59 14.11 13.90
N SER A 141 30.29 14.02 13.67
CA SER A 141 29.28 14.84 14.34
C SER A 141 29.18 14.53 15.82
N LEU A 142 29.10 15.57 16.65
CA LEU A 142 28.99 15.44 18.11
C LEU A 142 27.57 15.06 18.51
N LEU A 143 27.45 13.99 19.32
CA LEU A 143 26.18 13.49 19.86
C LEU A 143 26.02 13.83 21.34
N SER A 144 27.13 13.82 22.09
CA SER A 144 27.13 14.24 23.49
C SER A 144 28.52 14.64 23.97
N LEU A 145 28.54 15.47 25.01
CA LEU A 145 29.75 15.88 25.72
C LEU A 145 29.52 15.71 27.22
N ALA A 146 30.12 14.67 27.80
CA ALA A 146 30.10 14.38 29.22
C ALA A 146 31.33 14.97 29.92
N ASN A 147 31.13 15.47 31.13
CA ASN A 147 32.15 16.21 31.88
C ASN A 147 32.10 15.87 33.37
N THR A 148 33.24 15.42 33.90
CA THR A 148 33.44 15.14 35.33
C THR A 148 34.59 15.96 35.93
N SER A 149 35.11 16.92 35.16
CA SER A 149 36.22 17.79 35.57
C SER A 149 35.91 18.69 36.77
N LEU A 150 36.95 19.16 37.45
CA LEU A 150 36.82 20.10 38.55
C LEU A 150 37.04 21.54 38.07
N PRO A 151 36.04 22.43 38.22
CA PRO A 151 36.19 23.82 37.83
C PRO A 151 37.07 24.59 38.81
N GLY A 152 37.63 25.71 38.35
CA GLY A 152 38.34 26.67 39.21
C GLY A 152 39.78 26.30 39.59
N LEU A 153 40.38 25.30 38.94
CA LEU A 153 41.79 24.91 39.13
C LEU A 153 42.76 25.65 38.20
N THR A 154 42.27 26.51 37.32
CA THR A 154 43.09 27.31 36.41
C THR A 154 44.12 28.14 37.19
N GLY A 155 45.40 27.83 37.00
CA GLY A 155 46.51 28.52 37.67
C GLY A 155 46.85 27.99 39.08
N ALA A 156 46.25 26.88 39.53
CA ALA A 156 46.64 26.21 40.76
C ALA A 156 48.10 25.69 40.69
N SER A 157 48.82 25.77 41.80
CA SER A 157 50.20 25.25 41.88
C SER A 157 50.20 23.73 41.89
N SER A 158 50.98 23.12 40.99
CA SER A 158 51.22 21.66 40.93
C SER A 158 52.50 21.22 41.65
N SER A 159 53.19 22.13 42.36
CA SER A 159 54.44 21.84 43.06
C SER A 159 54.19 21.44 44.53
N PRO A 160 54.53 20.21 44.95
CA PRO A 160 54.31 19.76 46.33
C PRO A 160 55.33 20.36 47.30
N SER A 161 54.88 20.75 48.50
CA SER A 161 55.75 21.24 49.58
C SER A 161 56.24 20.12 50.52
N ILE A 162 55.54 18.98 50.54
CA ILE A 162 56.01 17.73 51.18
C ILE A 162 56.36 16.68 50.13
N ASP A 163 57.41 15.90 50.39
CA ASP A 163 57.77 14.78 49.51
C ASP A 163 56.85 13.55 49.70
N GLY A 164 56.83 12.68 48.70
CA GLY A 164 56.00 11.46 48.72
C GLY A 164 56.38 10.50 49.86
N ALA A 165 57.65 10.45 50.26
CA ALA A 165 58.11 9.61 51.37
C ALA A 165 57.50 10.05 52.72
N ALA A 166 57.40 11.36 52.94
CA ALA A 166 56.72 11.94 54.10
C ALA A 166 55.21 11.64 54.08
N ALA A 167 54.57 11.65 52.90
CA ALA A 167 53.16 11.28 52.75
C ALA A 167 52.92 9.80 53.07
N VAL A 168 53.75 8.89 52.56
CA VAL A 168 53.71 7.44 52.88
C VAL A 168 53.83 7.19 54.38
N ALA A 169 54.79 7.85 55.04
CA ALA A 169 54.97 7.72 56.48
C ALA A 169 53.74 8.22 57.28
N ARG A 170 53.01 9.24 56.77
CA ARG A 170 51.76 9.72 57.37
C ARG A 170 50.61 8.74 57.15
N ALA A 171 50.41 8.24 55.93
CA ALA A 171 49.38 7.25 55.60
C ALA A 171 49.52 5.98 56.46
N GLN A 172 50.73 5.45 56.60
CA GLN A 172 51.00 4.31 57.48
C GLN A 172 50.74 4.57 58.97
N ARG A 173 50.90 5.82 59.44
CA ARG A 173 50.57 6.20 60.83
C ARG A 173 49.06 6.27 61.03
N PHE A 174 48.33 6.85 60.08
CA PHE A 174 46.87 6.90 60.13
C PHE A 174 46.28 5.49 60.11
N PHE A 175 46.74 4.63 59.19
CA PHE A 175 46.31 3.24 59.11
C PHE A 175 46.54 2.46 60.41
N ARG A 176 47.72 2.59 61.03
CA ARG A 176 48.02 1.95 62.32
C ARG A 176 47.18 2.48 63.48
N ALA A 177 46.93 3.79 63.50
CA ALA A 177 46.12 4.42 64.54
C ALA A 177 44.66 3.95 64.48
N GLU A 178 44.14 3.80 63.26
CA GLU A 178 42.78 3.42 62.96
C GLU A 178 42.53 1.91 63.14
N THR A 179 43.26 1.08 62.39
CA THR A 179 42.97 -0.37 62.31
C THR A 179 43.66 -1.18 63.42
N ARG A 180 44.65 -0.59 64.10
CA ARG A 180 45.58 -1.29 65.01
C ARG A 180 46.39 -2.40 64.32
N LEU A 181 46.42 -2.44 62.99
CA LEU A 181 47.15 -3.41 62.19
C LEU A 181 48.47 -2.81 61.68
N THR A 182 49.45 -3.69 61.45
CA THR A 182 50.70 -3.30 60.77
C THR A 182 50.50 -3.49 59.27
N PRO A 183 50.76 -2.46 58.43
CA PRO A 183 50.67 -2.58 56.98
C PRO A 183 51.55 -3.72 56.45
N THR A 184 51.02 -4.51 55.53
CA THR A 184 51.75 -5.55 54.78
C THR A 184 52.20 -5.08 53.41
N SER A 185 51.46 -4.15 52.79
CA SER A 185 51.86 -3.49 51.55
C SER A 185 51.40 -2.02 51.55
N VAL A 186 52.18 -1.18 50.88
CA VAL A 186 51.90 0.25 50.69
C VAL A 186 52.26 0.62 49.26
N SER A 187 51.39 1.35 48.57
CA SER A 187 51.65 1.80 47.21
C SER A 187 52.75 2.86 47.16
N GLU A 188 53.36 3.02 45.98
CA GLU A 188 54.10 4.25 45.70
C GLU A 188 53.15 5.47 45.80
N PRO A 189 53.62 6.62 46.31
CA PRO A 189 52.80 7.81 46.44
C PRO A 189 52.57 8.47 45.08
N GLU A 190 51.31 8.73 44.74
CA GLU A 190 50.92 9.37 43.49
C GLU A 190 50.48 10.81 43.77
N LEU A 191 51.03 11.78 43.04
CA LEU A 191 50.66 13.19 43.15
C LEU A 191 49.47 13.47 42.23
N LEU A 192 48.39 14.03 42.77
CA LEU A 192 47.20 14.42 42.04
C LEU A 192 46.50 15.60 42.71
N PHE A 193 45.57 16.26 42.02
CA PHE A 193 44.57 17.11 42.66
C PHE A 193 43.41 16.23 43.15
N ALA A 194 43.33 15.97 44.45
CA ALA A 194 42.24 15.20 45.05
C ALA A 194 40.93 15.99 45.04
N ARG A 195 39.83 15.32 44.71
CA ARG A 195 38.47 15.88 44.73
C ARG A 195 37.94 15.87 46.16
N LEU A 196 37.70 17.04 46.73
CA LEU A 196 37.15 17.18 48.08
C LEU A 196 35.78 17.85 48.02
N GLU A 197 34.88 17.45 48.90
CA GLU A 197 33.55 18.05 49.00
C GLU A 197 33.41 18.78 50.33
N ASP A 198 33.17 20.09 50.27
CA ASP A 198 32.85 20.92 51.43
C ASP A 198 31.47 21.54 51.23
N HIS A 199 30.55 21.31 52.19
CA HIS A 199 29.18 21.84 52.15
C HIS A 199 28.45 21.59 50.83
N GLY A 200 28.65 20.40 50.23
CA GLY A 200 28.02 20.01 48.96
C GLY A 200 28.66 20.62 47.72
N ARG A 201 29.85 21.22 47.82
CA ARG A 201 30.63 21.70 46.67
C ARG A 201 31.96 20.98 46.52
N ALA A 202 32.21 20.49 45.32
CA ALA A 202 33.45 19.85 44.94
C ALA A 202 34.53 20.91 44.65
N HIS A 203 35.74 20.72 45.20
CA HIS A 203 36.92 21.51 44.91
C HIS A 203 38.17 20.62 44.90
N GLY A 204 39.21 21.03 44.17
CA GLY A 204 40.46 20.27 44.08
C GLY A 204 41.52 20.78 45.04
N ARG A 205 42.27 19.88 45.69
CA ARG A 205 43.47 20.22 46.45
C ARG A 205 44.62 19.29 46.08
N LEU A 206 45.82 19.84 45.91
CA LEU A 206 47.01 19.06 45.61
C LEU A 206 47.30 18.08 46.77
N ALA A 207 47.41 16.80 46.46
CA ALA A 207 47.50 15.72 47.43
C ALA A 207 48.32 14.55 46.92
N TRP A 208 48.82 13.77 47.87
CA TRP A 208 49.42 12.45 47.66
C TRP A 208 48.38 11.37 47.95
N ARG A 209 48.08 10.53 46.95
CA ARG A 209 47.31 9.29 47.11
C ARG A 209 48.24 8.16 47.52
N VAL A 210 47.95 7.54 48.66
CA VAL A 210 48.71 6.39 49.18
C VAL A 210 47.76 5.31 49.63
N GLN A 211 47.82 4.14 49.00
CA GLN A 211 47.07 2.96 49.42
C GLN A 211 47.88 2.18 50.45
N VAL A 212 47.22 1.79 51.55
CA VAL A 212 47.82 1.01 52.65
C VAL A 212 46.94 -0.22 52.89
N LEU A 213 47.56 -1.40 52.86
CA LEU A 213 46.89 -2.69 53.05
C LEU A 213 47.51 -3.46 54.21
N ALA A 214 46.69 -4.23 54.93
CA ALA A 214 47.11 -5.26 55.85
C ALA A 214 46.35 -6.55 55.57
N GLU A 215 47.08 -7.56 55.09
CA GLU A 215 46.55 -8.88 54.74
C GLU A 215 47.10 -9.94 55.70
N ARG A 216 46.22 -10.81 56.20
CA ARG A 216 46.61 -11.95 57.04
C ARG A 216 45.80 -13.17 56.65
N SER A 217 46.47 -14.31 56.47
CA SER A 217 45.80 -15.58 56.17
C SER A 217 44.70 -15.89 57.18
N GLY A 218 43.47 -16.12 56.70
CA GLY A 218 42.31 -16.48 57.52
C GLY A 218 41.55 -15.30 58.16
N PHE A 219 41.85 -14.05 57.79
CA PHE A 219 41.12 -12.85 58.21
C PHE A 219 40.73 -12.02 56.98
N GLU A 220 39.65 -11.24 57.10
CA GLU A 220 39.31 -10.26 56.08
C GLU A 220 40.46 -9.25 55.92
N PRO A 221 40.88 -8.94 54.67
CA PRO A 221 41.87 -7.91 54.43
C PRO A 221 41.34 -6.57 54.97
N GLN A 222 42.26 -5.68 55.35
CA GLN A 222 41.95 -4.32 55.75
C GLN A 222 42.75 -3.37 54.86
N GLY A 223 42.06 -2.44 54.21
CA GLY A 223 42.64 -1.59 53.19
C GLY A 223 42.04 -0.20 53.20
N ALA A 224 42.89 0.82 53.12
CA ALA A 224 42.46 2.21 53.01
C ALA A 224 43.35 2.96 52.01
N ILE A 225 42.72 3.86 51.25
CA ILE A 225 43.39 4.85 50.42
C ILE A 225 43.39 6.17 51.20
N TYR A 226 44.57 6.72 51.46
CA TYR A 226 44.74 7.99 52.15
C TYR A 226 45.09 9.10 51.16
N MET A 227 44.31 10.16 51.18
CA MET A 227 44.63 11.44 50.54
C MET A 227 45.31 12.35 51.55
N ILE A 228 46.59 12.65 51.32
CA ILE A 228 47.43 13.48 52.19
C ILE A 228 47.76 14.77 51.46
N SER A 229 47.41 15.93 52.02
CA SER A 229 47.70 17.24 51.44
C SER A 229 49.17 17.39 51.06
N ALA A 230 49.47 17.78 49.83
CA ALA A 230 50.84 17.96 49.36
C ALA A 230 51.49 19.25 49.89
N ASP A 231 50.72 20.15 50.50
CA ASP A 231 51.19 21.45 51.01
C ASP A 231 51.71 21.34 52.45
N ASP A 232 50.92 20.72 53.33
CA ASP A 232 51.13 20.67 54.78
C ASP A 232 51.12 19.23 55.34
N GLY A 233 50.71 18.26 54.52
CA GLY A 233 50.50 16.86 54.88
C GLY A 233 49.37 16.61 55.87
N ALA A 234 48.40 17.52 55.94
CA ALA A 234 47.13 17.24 56.59
C ALA A 234 46.45 16.02 55.96
N PHE A 235 45.73 15.26 56.78
CA PHE A 235 44.81 14.24 56.28
C PHE A 235 43.62 14.94 55.61
N LEU A 236 43.34 14.59 54.35
CA LEU A 236 42.25 15.19 53.59
C LEU A 236 41.04 14.25 53.54
N ARG A 237 41.26 13.02 53.06
CA ARG A 237 40.21 12.03 52.82
C ARG A 237 40.76 10.64 53.05
N ARG A 238 39.91 9.74 53.53
CA ARG A 238 40.15 8.29 53.56
C ARG A 238 39.05 7.66 52.73
N ASP A 239 39.45 6.89 51.75
CA ASP A 239 38.55 5.99 51.03
C ASP A 239 38.85 4.56 51.48
N GLU A 240 37.83 3.72 51.51
CA GLU A 240 38.04 2.31 51.77
C GLU A 240 38.66 1.66 50.53
N ALA A 241 39.77 0.94 50.69
CA ALA A 241 40.37 0.19 49.57
C ALA A 241 39.68 -1.17 49.37
N ILE A 242 38.64 -1.45 50.15
CA ILE A 242 37.88 -2.71 50.17
C ILE A 242 36.40 -2.36 50.00
N HIS A 243 35.83 -2.70 48.85
CA HIS A 243 34.39 -2.52 48.60
C HIS A 243 33.62 -3.71 49.19
N ASN A 244 32.97 -3.51 50.34
CA ASN A 244 32.01 -4.47 50.90
C ASN A 244 30.58 -4.01 50.57
N LEU A 245 29.96 -4.56 49.53
CA LEU A 245 28.55 -4.37 49.18
C LEU A 245 27.65 -5.12 50.19
N PHE A 246 27.00 -4.45 51.14
CA PHE A 246 26.07 -5.06 52.11
C PHE A 246 24.64 -5.25 51.58
N ASP A 247 24.51 -5.86 50.41
CA ASP A 247 23.23 -6.14 49.77
C ASP A 247 23.00 -7.65 49.66
N VAL A 248 21.74 -8.08 49.81
CA VAL A 248 21.31 -9.40 49.34
C VAL A 248 20.85 -9.22 47.90
N THR A 249 21.76 -9.50 46.98
CA THR A 249 21.50 -9.46 45.54
C THR A 249 21.44 -10.85 44.96
N GLY A 250 20.75 -10.99 43.85
CA GLY A 250 20.68 -12.25 43.15
C GLY A 250 19.84 -12.17 41.90
N ARG A 251 19.67 -13.34 41.29
CA ARG A 251 18.80 -13.56 40.15
C ARG A 251 17.87 -14.73 40.44
N ILE A 252 16.60 -14.56 40.11
CA ILE A 252 15.60 -15.61 40.15
C ILE A 252 15.48 -16.23 38.76
N ASP A 253 15.71 -17.53 38.66
CA ASP A 253 15.46 -18.34 37.48
C ASP A 253 14.28 -19.29 37.73
N CYS A 254 13.64 -19.76 36.66
CA CYS A 254 12.78 -20.94 36.70
C CYS A 254 13.08 -21.86 35.51
N LEU A 255 12.92 -23.17 35.72
CA LEU A 255 12.98 -24.17 34.66
C LEU A 255 11.67 -24.10 33.87
N ALA A 256 11.76 -23.55 32.67
CA ALA A 256 10.64 -23.35 31.75
C ALA A 256 11.00 -23.93 30.36
N THR A 257 10.00 -24.11 29.51
CA THR A 257 10.20 -24.71 28.18
C THR A 257 11.12 -23.82 27.32
N ALA A 258 12.18 -24.40 26.77
CA ALA A 258 13.12 -23.67 25.93
C ALA A 258 12.62 -23.52 24.49
N GLY A 259 12.72 -22.31 23.93
CA GLY A 259 12.37 -22.01 22.54
C GLY A 259 10.86 -21.89 22.30
N ILE A 260 10.43 -22.14 21.07
CA ILE A 260 9.03 -21.92 20.62
C ILE A 260 8.12 -23.15 20.70
N GLY A 261 8.68 -24.32 21.03
CA GLY A 261 7.97 -25.59 21.05
C GLY A 261 7.33 -25.91 22.41
N SER A 262 6.26 -26.71 22.45
CA SER A 262 5.71 -27.24 23.72
C SER A 262 6.66 -28.20 24.44
N ASN A 263 7.50 -28.92 23.69
CA ASN A 263 8.45 -29.96 24.13
C ASN A 263 8.11 -30.59 25.49
N ASP A 264 6.98 -31.31 25.53
CA ASP A 264 6.37 -31.99 26.69
C ASP A 264 7.24 -33.04 27.42
N THR A 265 8.52 -33.16 27.11
CA THR A 265 9.44 -33.95 27.94
C THR A 265 10.14 -33.04 28.92
N VAL A 266 10.04 -33.38 30.22
CA VAL A 266 10.76 -32.78 31.37
C VAL A 266 12.30 -32.77 31.23
N ALA A 267 12.81 -33.17 30.06
CA ALA A 267 14.21 -33.20 29.68
C ALA A 267 14.63 -31.98 28.84
N SER A 268 13.73 -31.02 28.58
CA SER A 268 13.97 -29.85 27.71
C SER A 268 13.88 -28.50 28.42
N GLU A 269 13.46 -28.47 29.69
CA GLU A 269 13.38 -27.24 30.46
C GLU A 269 14.78 -26.71 30.76
N THR A 270 14.95 -25.42 30.50
CA THR A 270 16.19 -24.70 30.80
C THR A 270 15.92 -23.60 31.81
N PRO A 271 16.90 -23.24 32.64
CA PRO A 271 16.76 -22.12 33.56
C PRO A 271 16.66 -20.83 32.75
N LEU A 272 15.51 -20.17 32.84
CA LEU A 272 15.23 -18.86 32.25
C LEU A 272 15.07 -17.82 33.37
N PRO A 273 15.57 -16.59 33.17
CA PRO A 273 15.34 -15.51 34.12
C PRO A 273 13.84 -15.21 34.23
N VAL A 274 13.38 -14.85 35.44
CA VAL A 274 11.97 -14.55 35.69
C VAL A 274 11.77 -13.03 35.85
N PRO A 275 11.27 -12.32 34.83
CA PRO A 275 11.15 -10.86 34.87
C PRO A 275 9.96 -10.40 35.72
N PHE A 276 10.09 -9.26 36.40
CA PHE A 276 9.01 -8.58 37.15
C PHE A 276 8.30 -9.45 38.21
N LEU A 277 9.01 -10.41 38.78
CA LEU A 277 8.55 -11.30 39.83
C LEU A 277 8.66 -10.64 41.20
N ARG A 278 7.62 -10.77 42.02
CA ARG A 278 7.64 -10.25 43.39
C ARG A 278 8.44 -11.14 44.35
N VAL A 279 9.45 -10.54 44.98
CA VAL A 279 10.31 -11.15 45.99
C VAL A 279 10.00 -10.59 47.37
N VAL A 280 9.49 -11.42 48.26
CA VAL A 280 9.08 -11.03 49.62
C VAL A 280 10.10 -11.51 50.65
N SER A 281 10.56 -10.62 51.52
CA SER A 281 11.46 -10.96 52.63
C SER A 281 11.06 -10.24 53.93
N SER A 282 11.70 -10.59 55.05
CA SER A 282 11.54 -9.83 56.30
C SER A 282 12.14 -8.41 56.25
N ALA A 283 13.00 -8.13 55.27
CA ALA A 283 13.65 -6.83 55.09
C ALA A 283 12.88 -5.90 54.12
N GLY A 284 11.86 -6.42 53.44
CA GLY A 284 11.07 -5.67 52.46
C GLY A 284 10.65 -6.56 51.28
N THR A 285 9.85 -5.97 50.40
CA THR A 285 9.43 -6.56 49.12
C THR A 285 10.10 -5.78 48.00
N VAL A 286 10.69 -6.49 47.04
CA VAL A 286 11.25 -5.94 45.80
C VAL A 286 10.76 -6.79 44.64
N ASP A 287 10.77 -6.24 43.42
CA ASP A 287 10.47 -7.00 42.21
C ASP A 287 11.75 -7.24 41.40
N THR A 288 11.79 -8.31 40.62
CA THR A 288 12.92 -8.54 39.71
C THR A 288 12.86 -7.61 38.50
N ASP A 289 14.02 -7.24 37.95
CA ASP A 289 14.11 -6.55 36.65
C ASP A 289 13.84 -7.52 35.47
N ALA A 290 13.94 -7.03 34.23
CA ALA A 290 13.72 -7.82 33.01
C ALA A 290 14.69 -9.01 32.86
N ASP A 291 15.85 -8.96 33.53
CA ASP A 291 16.86 -10.02 33.54
C ASP A 291 16.70 -10.97 34.75
N GLY A 292 15.64 -10.80 35.54
CA GLY A 292 15.35 -11.60 36.73
C GLY A 292 16.18 -11.22 37.95
N ASN A 293 16.94 -10.12 37.92
CA ASN A 293 17.78 -9.70 39.04
C ASN A 293 16.97 -8.95 40.10
N PHE A 294 17.32 -9.15 41.36
CA PHE A 294 16.79 -8.39 42.49
C PHE A 294 17.93 -7.84 43.35
N ASN A 295 17.66 -6.71 44.00
CA ASN A 295 18.53 -6.15 45.02
C ASN A 295 17.71 -5.76 46.27
N ILE A 296 18.01 -6.39 47.40
CA ILE A 296 17.52 -5.95 48.72
C ILE A 296 18.66 -5.23 49.44
N SER A 297 18.63 -3.91 49.36
CA SER A 297 19.72 -3.07 49.84
C SER A 297 19.81 -2.98 51.37
N GLY A 298 21.04 -2.92 51.90
CA GLY A 298 21.30 -2.66 53.31
C GLY A 298 21.05 -3.85 54.26
N VAL A 299 21.07 -5.07 53.74
CA VAL A 299 20.89 -6.31 54.50
C VAL A 299 22.24 -6.99 54.71
N ASN A 300 22.69 -7.07 55.97
CA ASN A 300 24.02 -7.57 56.36
C ASN A 300 24.00 -8.95 57.03
N SER A 301 22.86 -9.63 57.03
CA SER A 301 22.67 -10.98 57.56
C SER A 301 21.78 -11.78 56.63
N ALA A 302 21.91 -13.11 56.64
CA ALA A 302 21.10 -13.95 55.79
C ALA A 302 19.60 -13.77 56.02
N VAL A 303 18.83 -13.70 54.93
CA VAL A 303 17.36 -13.55 54.97
C VAL A 303 16.69 -14.71 54.21
N ASN A 304 15.42 -14.94 54.53
CA ASN A 304 14.59 -15.85 53.75
C ASN A 304 13.84 -15.05 52.69
N LEU A 305 13.82 -15.56 51.46
CA LEU A 305 13.12 -14.97 50.32
C LEU A 305 11.97 -15.88 49.91
N THR A 306 10.74 -15.36 49.90
CA THR A 306 9.56 -16.07 49.42
C THR A 306 9.14 -15.48 48.08
N VAL A 307 8.94 -16.36 47.10
CA VAL A 307 8.45 -16.01 45.77
C VAL A 307 7.29 -16.93 45.38
N SER A 308 6.43 -16.43 44.50
CA SER A 308 5.31 -17.12 43.84
C SER A 308 5.19 -16.55 42.42
N PHE A 309 4.50 -17.22 41.49
CA PHE A 309 4.25 -16.68 40.14
C PHE A 309 3.23 -15.51 40.15
N LEU A 310 3.62 -14.45 40.85
CA LEU A 310 2.89 -13.21 41.08
C LEU A 310 3.90 -12.07 40.97
N GLY A 311 3.53 -11.05 40.21
CA GLY A 311 4.32 -9.84 39.98
C GLY A 311 3.41 -8.66 39.68
N ASP A 312 4.00 -7.54 39.31
CA ASP A 312 3.24 -6.32 38.98
C ASP A 312 2.43 -6.49 37.68
N TYR A 313 2.97 -7.23 36.71
CA TYR A 313 2.39 -7.39 35.39
C TYR A 313 1.81 -8.79 35.10
N SER A 314 1.94 -9.74 36.03
CA SER A 314 1.48 -11.11 35.81
C SER A 314 1.00 -11.76 37.11
N ASN A 315 -0.14 -12.44 37.03
CA ASN A 315 -0.73 -13.21 38.12
C ASN A 315 -1.20 -14.56 37.58
N VAL A 316 -0.50 -15.64 37.95
CA VAL A 316 -0.77 -16.98 37.47
C VAL A 316 -1.51 -17.80 38.53
N ASN A 317 -2.69 -18.31 38.17
CA ASN A 317 -3.52 -19.15 39.04
C ASN A 317 -3.52 -20.59 38.52
N ASN A 318 -3.34 -21.57 39.41
CA ASN A 318 -3.33 -22.99 39.07
C ASN A 318 -4.65 -23.69 39.43
N ASP A 319 -5.40 -24.18 38.45
CA ASP A 319 -6.73 -24.78 38.69
C ASP A 319 -6.67 -26.25 39.21
N GLN A 320 -5.56 -26.96 38.98
CA GLN A 320 -5.36 -28.35 39.47
C GLN A 320 -4.76 -28.43 40.88
N GLY A 321 -4.63 -27.32 41.61
CA GLY A 321 -4.03 -27.34 42.94
C GLY A 321 -3.91 -25.97 43.59
N THR A 322 -2.94 -25.84 44.49
CA THR A 322 -2.54 -24.54 45.04
C THR A 322 -1.56 -23.86 44.11
N ASP A 323 -1.60 -22.53 44.06
CA ASP A 323 -0.59 -21.73 43.36
C ASP A 323 0.81 -22.01 43.90
N TYR A 324 1.79 -22.06 43.02
CA TYR A 324 3.16 -22.40 43.43
C TYR A 324 3.80 -21.26 44.23
N SER A 325 4.38 -21.61 45.38
CA SER A 325 5.24 -20.73 46.17
C SER A 325 6.43 -21.49 46.73
N VAL A 326 7.59 -20.84 46.76
CA VAL A 326 8.82 -21.38 47.35
C VAL A 326 9.46 -20.33 48.26
N THR A 327 10.04 -20.79 49.37
CA THR A 327 10.86 -19.97 50.27
C THR A 327 12.31 -20.46 50.22
N PHE A 328 13.19 -19.63 49.70
CA PHE A 328 14.63 -19.82 49.80
C PHE A 328 15.10 -19.40 51.18
N ASN A 329 15.68 -20.34 51.92
CA ASN A 329 16.15 -20.09 53.28
C ASN A 329 17.61 -19.65 53.28
N ASN A 330 17.96 -18.73 54.18
CA ASN A 330 19.35 -18.37 54.47
C ASN A 330 20.13 -17.84 53.24
N VAL A 331 19.50 -16.97 52.44
CA VAL A 331 20.12 -16.30 51.29
C VAL A 331 21.14 -15.28 51.82
N GLN A 332 22.42 -15.44 51.45
CA GLN A 332 23.51 -14.68 52.07
C GLN A 332 23.69 -13.30 51.42
N PRO A 333 24.05 -12.27 52.19
CA PRO A 333 24.46 -10.98 51.67
C PRO A 333 25.88 -11.05 51.08
N ASN A 334 26.29 -10.01 50.32
CA ASN A 334 27.65 -9.82 49.80
C ASN A 334 28.11 -10.91 48.81
N GLN A 335 27.18 -11.65 48.23
CA GLN A 335 27.44 -12.61 47.16
C GLN A 335 26.27 -12.61 46.17
N ALA A 336 26.55 -12.95 44.91
CA ALA A 336 25.50 -13.19 43.94
C ALA A 336 24.76 -14.49 44.29
N ASN A 337 23.45 -14.41 44.46
CA ASN A 337 22.60 -15.58 44.70
C ASN A 337 21.84 -15.93 43.41
N VAL A 338 22.09 -17.10 42.83
CA VAL A 338 21.27 -17.63 41.72
C VAL A 338 20.28 -18.63 42.31
N LEU A 339 18.99 -18.31 42.23
CA LEU A 339 17.93 -19.05 42.90
C LEU A 339 16.94 -19.58 41.86
N VAL A 340 16.76 -20.89 41.83
CA VAL A 340 15.83 -21.54 40.89
C VAL A 340 14.51 -21.83 41.59
N MET A 341 13.40 -21.26 41.11
CA MET A 341 12.07 -21.41 41.72
C MET A 341 11.59 -22.85 41.75
N ASN A 342 11.62 -23.54 40.61
CA ASN A 342 11.07 -24.87 40.41
C ASN A 342 12.17 -25.89 40.03
N PRO A 343 13.11 -26.22 40.92
CA PRO A 343 14.26 -27.10 40.61
C PRO A 343 13.87 -28.55 40.28
N SER A 344 12.60 -28.91 40.36
CA SER A 344 12.04 -30.20 39.97
C SER A 344 10.76 -29.95 39.17
N PRO A 345 10.88 -29.61 37.88
CA PRO A 345 9.73 -29.24 37.06
C PRO A 345 8.79 -30.44 36.88
N THR A 346 7.50 -30.13 36.85
CA THR A 346 6.41 -31.04 36.49
C THR A 346 5.55 -30.30 35.48
N GLU A 347 4.77 -31.01 34.66
CA GLU A 347 3.88 -30.38 33.67
C GLU A 347 3.12 -29.16 34.24
N PHE A 348 2.42 -29.33 35.37
CA PHE A 348 1.60 -28.27 35.97
C PHE A 348 2.43 -27.11 36.53
N LEU A 349 3.67 -27.36 36.93
CA LEU A 349 4.58 -26.33 37.44
C LEU A 349 5.28 -25.60 36.29
N THR A 350 5.65 -26.31 35.23
CA THR A 350 6.22 -25.74 34.01
C THR A 350 5.18 -24.87 33.30
N ALA A 351 3.90 -25.27 33.28
CA ALA A 351 2.81 -24.44 32.75
C ALA A 351 2.68 -23.09 33.48
N GLN A 352 2.82 -23.08 34.81
CA GLN A 352 2.82 -21.83 35.60
C GLN A 352 4.03 -20.95 35.27
N ALA A 353 5.21 -21.56 35.15
CA ALA A 353 6.45 -20.88 34.81
C ALA A 353 6.41 -20.23 33.41
N ASN A 354 5.93 -20.98 32.42
CA ASN A 354 5.79 -20.54 31.03
C ASN A 354 4.79 -19.38 30.90
N ALA A 355 3.62 -19.47 31.54
CA ALA A 355 2.66 -18.37 31.51
C ALA A 355 3.26 -17.08 32.09
N PHE A 356 3.96 -17.18 33.22
CA PHE A 356 4.57 -16.01 33.88
C PHE A 356 5.67 -15.37 33.02
N ILE A 357 6.71 -16.16 32.71
CA ILE A 357 7.37 -16.24 31.41
C ILE A 357 6.98 -15.21 30.35
N HIS A 358 6.12 -15.73 29.47
CA HIS A 358 5.78 -15.15 28.20
C HIS A 358 4.86 -13.94 28.34
N ASN A 359 4.13 -13.78 29.45
CA ASN A 359 3.43 -12.52 29.77
C ASN A 359 4.44 -11.35 29.88
N GLY A 360 5.59 -11.58 30.52
CA GLY A 360 6.67 -10.59 30.59
C GLY A 360 7.28 -10.29 29.22
N VAL A 361 7.55 -11.33 28.43
CA VAL A 361 8.11 -11.20 27.07
C VAL A 361 7.22 -10.34 26.15
N VAL A 362 5.90 -10.55 26.21
CA VAL A 362 4.94 -9.76 25.41
C VAL A 362 4.95 -8.29 25.83
N ARG A 363 4.99 -8.01 27.14
CA ARG A 363 5.08 -6.64 27.63
C ARG A 363 6.38 -5.98 27.20
N ASP A 364 7.50 -6.68 27.33
CA ASP A 364 8.82 -6.14 26.97
C ASP A 364 8.93 -5.89 25.46
N PHE A 365 8.32 -6.71 24.62
CA PHE A 365 8.20 -6.45 23.18
C PHE A 365 7.50 -5.11 22.90
N ILE A 366 6.38 -4.82 23.56
CA ILE A 366 5.64 -3.55 23.41
C ILE A 366 6.54 -2.37 23.82
N VAL A 367 7.12 -2.43 25.02
CA VAL A 367 7.90 -1.32 25.59
C VAL A 367 9.22 -1.11 24.84
N SER A 368 9.85 -2.17 24.34
CA SER A 368 11.10 -2.07 23.57
C SER A 368 10.88 -1.55 22.15
N THR A 369 9.70 -1.81 21.55
CA THR A 369 9.36 -1.32 20.21
C THR A 369 8.79 0.10 20.25
N SER A 370 7.96 0.41 21.23
CA SER A 370 7.32 1.73 21.41
C SER A 370 7.50 2.24 22.85
N PRO A 371 8.65 2.87 23.16
CA PRO A 371 8.92 3.40 24.50
C PRO A 371 7.90 4.48 24.89
N GLY A 372 6.99 4.15 25.81
CA GLY A 372 5.88 5.03 26.24
C GLY A 372 4.50 4.41 26.04
N ASP A 373 4.42 3.28 25.34
CA ASP A 373 3.19 2.51 25.21
C ASP A 373 2.87 1.74 26.50
N THR A 374 1.84 2.21 27.22
CA THR A 374 1.40 1.62 28.49
C THR A 374 0.29 0.58 28.32
N HIS A 375 -0.10 0.19 27.10
CA HIS A 375 -1.18 -0.79 26.92
C HIS A 375 -0.83 -2.16 27.51
N GLY A 376 0.47 -2.50 27.57
CA GLY A 376 0.98 -3.71 28.24
C GLY A 376 1.15 -3.57 29.76
N ASP A 377 0.97 -2.38 30.35
CA ASP A 377 1.19 -2.12 31.78
C ASP A 377 -0.04 -2.46 32.63
N PHE A 378 -0.34 -3.75 32.74
CA PHE A 378 -1.38 -4.25 33.62
C PHE A 378 -1.07 -5.66 34.11
N THR A 379 -1.72 -6.06 35.19
CA THR A 379 -1.60 -7.42 35.70
C THR A 379 -2.40 -8.38 34.82
N VAL A 380 -1.71 -9.17 34.00
CA VAL A 380 -2.31 -10.24 33.21
C VAL A 380 -2.69 -11.38 34.14
N VAL A 381 -3.97 -11.74 34.16
CA VAL A 381 -4.46 -12.91 34.91
C VAL A 381 -4.45 -14.12 33.99
N SER A 382 -3.64 -15.13 34.31
CA SER A 382 -3.51 -16.37 33.55
C SER A 382 -3.92 -17.57 34.39
N ASN A 383 -5.01 -18.23 34.01
CA ASN A 383 -5.46 -19.48 34.63
C ASN A 383 -4.85 -20.65 33.86
N VAL A 384 -3.99 -21.42 34.51
CA VAL A 384 -3.29 -22.56 33.92
C VAL A 384 -3.81 -23.89 34.48
N ASN A 385 -3.59 -24.95 33.71
CA ASN A 385 -3.97 -26.32 34.05
C ASN A 385 -5.49 -26.51 34.21
N LEU A 386 -6.32 -25.91 33.37
CA LEU A 386 -7.76 -26.20 33.40
C LEU A 386 -8.01 -27.66 32.95
N ASN A 387 -8.97 -28.33 33.61
CA ASN A 387 -9.30 -29.75 33.38
C ASN A 387 -10.07 -29.99 32.07
N ASP A 388 -9.46 -29.60 30.96
CA ASP A 388 -9.88 -29.88 29.59
C ASP A 388 -8.62 -30.06 28.73
N ASN A 389 -8.75 -30.27 27.43
CA ASN A 389 -7.61 -30.55 26.54
C ASN A 389 -7.76 -29.90 25.16
N CYS A 390 -6.63 -29.75 24.46
CA CYS A 390 -6.57 -29.30 23.06
C CYS A 390 -7.16 -27.91 22.78
N ASN A 391 -7.12 -26.99 23.75
CA ASN A 391 -7.52 -25.61 23.52
C ASN A 391 -6.85 -24.63 24.50
N ALA A 392 -6.81 -23.36 24.15
CA ALA A 392 -6.57 -22.23 25.04
C ALA A 392 -7.54 -21.12 24.65
N PHE A 393 -7.86 -20.19 25.56
CA PHE A 393 -8.74 -19.09 25.22
C PHE A 393 -8.58 -17.86 26.11
N TYR A 394 -8.84 -16.70 25.53
CA TYR A 394 -9.15 -15.45 26.22
C TYR A 394 -10.66 -15.27 26.39
N ASN A 395 -11.09 -14.90 27.60
CA ASN A 395 -12.53 -14.75 27.93
C ASN A 395 -12.98 -13.31 28.20
N GLY A 396 -12.18 -12.30 27.86
CA GLY A 396 -12.48 -10.90 28.14
C GLY A 396 -11.84 -10.36 29.43
N SER A 397 -11.33 -11.22 30.32
CA SER A 397 -10.72 -10.79 31.59
C SER A 397 -9.57 -11.67 32.10
N SER A 398 -9.27 -12.77 31.41
CA SER A 398 -8.18 -13.69 31.74
C SER A 398 -7.78 -14.53 30.52
N THR A 399 -6.53 -14.98 30.48
CA THR A 399 -6.06 -16.03 29.56
C THR A 399 -6.17 -17.40 30.24
N ASN A 400 -6.60 -18.41 29.51
CA ASN A 400 -7.00 -19.71 30.06
C ASN A 400 -6.33 -20.85 29.27
N PHE A 401 -5.59 -21.70 29.96
CA PHE A 401 -4.78 -22.76 29.36
C PHE A 401 -5.12 -24.14 29.92
N PHE A 402 -5.27 -25.10 29.02
CA PHE A 402 -5.69 -26.48 29.30
C PHE A 402 -4.51 -27.43 29.54
N THR A 403 -4.78 -28.47 30.32
CA THR A 403 -3.84 -29.58 30.58
C THR A 403 -3.55 -30.41 29.33
N SER A 404 -2.43 -31.15 29.35
CA SER A 404 -2.13 -32.14 28.31
C SER A 404 -3.21 -33.25 28.26
N GLY A 405 -3.55 -33.69 27.06
CA GLY A 405 -4.63 -34.66 26.85
C GLY A 405 -5.15 -34.63 25.41
N GLY A 406 -5.93 -35.63 25.01
CA GLY A 406 -6.57 -35.65 23.68
C GLY A 406 -5.60 -35.71 22.47
N GLY A 407 -4.29 -35.83 22.70
CA GLY A 407 -3.26 -35.72 21.65
C GLY A 407 -2.55 -34.37 21.59
N CYS A 408 -2.86 -33.45 22.51
CA CYS A 408 -2.26 -32.13 22.62
C CYS A 408 -1.43 -31.99 23.89
N SER A 409 -0.44 -31.11 23.81
CA SER A 409 0.40 -30.68 24.92
C SER A 409 -0.36 -29.79 25.89
N ASN A 410 0.21 -29.55 27.07
CA ASN A 410 -0.27 -28.47 27.91
C ASN A 410 -0.14 -27.16 27.13
N THR A 411 -1.18 -26.33 27.12
CA THR A 411 -1.27 -25.19 26.19
C THR A 411 -0.63 -23.91 26.72
N ALA A 412 -0.15 -23.90 27.97
CA ALA A 412 0.57 -22.78 28.56
C ALA A 412 2.05 -22.78 28.15
N PHE A 413 2.36 -22.47 26.89
CA PHE A 413 3.74 -22.34 26.40
C PHE A 413 3.91 -21.30 25.28
N SER A 414 5.08 -20.67 25.24
CA SER A 414 5.61 -19.81 24.18
C SER A 414 4.55 -18.94 23.46
N ASN A 415 4.36 -19.18 22.17
CA ASN A 415 3.56 -18.32 21.31
C ASN A 415 2.07 -18.59 21.40
N VAL A 416 1.63 -19.66 22.07
CA VAL A 416 0.23 -19.85 22.47
C VAL A 416 -0.13 -18.83 23.56
N VAL A 417 0.75 -18.63 24.55
CA VAL A 417 0.53 -17.60 25.58
C VAL A 417 0.47 -16.21 24.95
N ALA A 418 1.37 -15.91 24.00
CA ALA A 418 1.35 -14.64 23.28
C ALA A 418 0.10 -14.47 22.40
N HIS A 419 -0.40 -15.54 21.76
CA HIS A 419 -1.64 -15.50 21.00
C HIS A 419 -2.84 -15.15 21.89
N GLU A 420 -3.01 -15.83 23.03
CA GLU A 420 -4.12 -15.54 23.95
C GLU A 420 -4.03 -14.13 24.56
N LEU A 421 -2.82 -13.68 24.88
CA LEU A 421 -2.60 -12.30 25.33
C LEU A 421 -2.84 -11.30 24.20
N GLY A 422 -2.56 -11.68 22.95
CA GLY A 422 -2.87 -10.93 21.73
C GLY A 422 -4.35 -10.56 21.65
N HIS A 423 -5.27 -11.48 21.97
CA HIS A 423 -6.71 -11.16 22.01
C HIS A 423 -7.05 -10.08 23.05
N TRP A 424 -6.37 -10.11 24.19
CA TRP A 424 -6.54 -9.07 25.21
C TRP A 424 -5.98 -7.74 24.71
N LEU A 425 -4.79 -7.74 24.09
CA LEU A 425 -4.19 -6.55 23.52
C LEU A 425 -5.06 -5.96 22.40
N ASN A 426 -5.64 -6.77 21.52
CA ASN A 426 -6.60 -6.32 20.50
C ASN A 426 -7.77 -5.55 21.13
N SER A 427 -8.24 -6.00 22.30
CA SER A 427 -9.31 -5.31 23.04
C SER A 427 -8.84 -3.97 23.62
N ARG A 428 -7.55 -3.85 24.00
CA ARG A 428 -6.97 -2.63 24.58
C ARG A 428 -6.58 -1.59 23.53
N TYR A 429 -6.13 -2.03 22.36
CA TYR A 429 -5.85 -1.18 21.20
C TYR A 429 -7.08 -0.92 20.31
N ASN A 430 -8.27 -1.39 20.71
CA ASN A 430 -9.54 -1.21 19.99
C ASN A 430 -9.60 -1.82 18.57
N THR A 431 -8.72 -2.74 18.21
CA THR A 431 -8.85 -3.55 16.98
C THR A 431 -9.90 -4.67 17.15
N GLY A 432 -10.16 -5.09 18.39
CA GLY A 432 -11.25 -6.01 18.73
C GLY A 432 -11.02 -7.47 18.29
N ASN A 433 -12.02 -8.32 18.52
CA ASN A 433 -11.99 -9.76 18.23
C ASN A 433 -13.26 -10.18 17.48
N GLY A 434 -13.52 -9.52 16.35
CA GLY A 434 -14.72 -9.68 15.53
C GLY A 434 -14.84 -11.04 14.82
N GLY A 435 -16.01 -11.29 14.24
CA GLY A 435 -16.35 -12.55 13.56
C GLY A 435 -15.80 -12.69 12.13
N ASP A 436 -15.06 -11.71 11.64
CA ASP A 436 -14.47 -11.69 10.30
C ASP A 436 -13.08 -12.36 10.24
N GLY A 437 -12.52 -12.72 11.40
CA GLY A 437 -11.18 -13.30 11.54
C GLY A 437 -10.09 -12.32 11.95
N MET A 438 -10.36 -11.01 12.06
CA MET A 438 -9.37 -10.00 12.48
C MET A 438 -8.75 -10.35 13.83
N GLY A 439 -9.56 -10.70 14.82
CA GLY A 439 -9.07 -11.04 16.17
C GLY A 439 -8.08 -12.19 16.19
N GLU A 440 -8.39 -13.28 15.48
CA GLU A 440 -7.54 -14.47 15.37
C GLU A 440 -6.26 -14.16 14.60
N GLY A 441 -6.39 -13.53 13.43
CA GLY A 441 -5.25 -13.15 12.61
C GLY A 441 -4.31 -12.21 13.34
N ASN A 442 -4.83 -11.24 14.08
CA ASN A 442 -4.00 -10.26 14.79
C ASN A 442 -3.30 -10.89 16.00
N SER A 443 -3.97 -11.80 16.72
CA SER A 443 -3.35 -12.60 17.79
C SER A 443 -2.23 -13.51 17.26
N ASP A 444 -2.38 -14.05 16.05
CA ASP A 444 -1.31 -14.77 15.37
C ASP A 444 -0.13 -13.85 15.00
N VAL A 445 -0.38 -12.61 14.57
CA VAL A 445 0.71 -11.64 14.30
C VAL A 445 1.52 -11.35 15.55
N TRP A 446 0.87 -11.09 16.69
CA TRP A 446 1.56 -10.95 18.00
C TRP A 446 2.46 -12.16 18.28
N ALA A 447 1.91 -13.37 18.15
CA ALA A 447 2.63 -14.61 18.38
C ALA A 447 3.83 -14.81 17.43
N MET A 448 3.70 -14.42 16.16
CA MET A 448 4.77 -14.58 15.17
C MET A 448 5.88 -13.52 15.31
N TYR A 449 5.52 -12.27 15.56
CA TYR A 449 6.47 -11.15 15.62
C TYR A 449 7.33 -11.23 16.89
N ILE A 450 6.71 -11.50 18.04
CA ILE A 450 7.41 -11.63 19.32
C ILE A 450 8.48 -12.73 19.30
N TYR A 451 8.20 -13.85 18.63
CA TYR A 451 9.11 -15.01 18.59
C TYR A 451 9.88 -15.16 17.28
N ASP A 452 9.76 -14.19 16.37
CA ASP A 452 10.38 -14.20 15.04
C ASP A 452 10.24 -15.55 14.31
N SER A 453 9.01 -16.08 14.29
CA SER A 453 8.72 -17.41 13.75
C SER A 453 7.40 -17.41 12.98
N PRO A 454 7.34 -18.04 11.79
CA PRO A 454 6.10 -18.17 11.04
C PRO A 454 5.10 -19.15 11.68
N ILE A 455 5.55 -19.98 12.62
CA ILE A 455 4.75 -21.10 13.13
C ILE A 455 4.03 -20.68 14.39
N VAL A 456 2.69 -20.82 14.43
CA VAL A 456 1.88 -20.63 15.63
C VAL A 456 1.53 -21.99 16.26
N GLY A 457 1.82 -22.14 17.55
CA GLY A 457 1.58 -23.35 18.33
C GLY A 457 2.49 -24.52 17.96
N HIS A 458 3.79 -24.29 17.78
CA HIS A 458 4.74 -25.37 17.46
C HIS A 458 4.77 -26.43 18.59
N GLY A 459 4.43 -27.67 18.30
CA GLY A 459 4.28 -28.74 19.29
C GLY A 459 2.94 -28.75 20.03
N PHE A 460 1.96 -27.91 19.66
CA PHE A 460 0.63 -27.93 20.28
C PHE A 460 -0.02 -29.31 20.19
N PHE A 461 0.13 -29.98 19.05
CA PHE A 461 -0.18 -31.40 18.90
C PHE A 461 1.08 -32.22 19.13
N ASN A 462 0.96 -33.32 19.87
CA ASN A 462 2.08 -34.20 20.26
C ASN A 462 3.08 -34.41 19.10
N GLY A 463 4.37 -34.11 19.35
CA GLY A 463 5.43 -34.15 18.34
C GLY A 463 5.77 -32.76 17.81
N THR A 464 5.88 -32.61 16.48
CA THR A 464 6.17 -31.33 15.81
C THR A 464 4.93 -30.70 15.17
N GLY A 465 3.72 -31.09 15.61
CA GLY A 465 2.48 -30.58 15.04
C GLY A 465 2.25 -29.12 15.42
N GLN A 466 1.70 -28.32 14.51
CA GLN A 466 1.45 -26.89 14.69
C GLN A 466 -0.02 -26.55 14.44
N ILE A 467 -0.48 -25.39 14.90
CA ILE A 467 -1.86 -24.93 14.66
C ILE A 467 -1.95 -24.24 13.30
N ARG A 468 -1.13 -23.21 13.06
CA ARG A 468 -1.15 -22.38 11.84
C ARG A 468 0.26 -21.93 11.44
N ASN A 469 0.37 -21.38 10.23
CA ASN A 469 1.64 -20.94 9.66
C ASN A 469 1.48 -19.64 8.83
N GLY A 470 2.31 -18.64 9.08
CA GLY A 470 2.38 -17.38 8.33
C GLY A 470 2.84 -17.53 6.88
N THR A 471 3.40 -18.67 6.49
CA THR A 471 3.70 -18.99 5.08
C THR A 471 2.52 -19.62 4.34
N ASN A 472 1.30 -19.51 4.86
CA ASN A 472 0.11 -20.06 4.21
C ASN A 472 -0.20 -19.35 2.86
N THR A 473 -1.10 -19.95 2.08
CA THR A 473 -1.48 -19.46 0.75
C THR A 473 -2.95 -19.04 0.68
N ARG A 474 -3.61 -18.80 1.81
CA ARG A 474 -5.06 -18.52 1.83
C ARG A 474 -5.33 -17.09 1.35
N GLN A 475 -6.10 -16.93 0.29
CA GLN A 475 -6.22 -15.64 -0.39
C GLN A 475 -7.24 -14.72 0.28
N TYR A 476 -7.00 -13.42 0.20
CA TYR A 476 -7.97 -12.39 0.54
C TYR A 476 -9.19 -12.44 -0.38
N CYS A 477 -10.38 -12.22 0.19
CA CYS A 477 -11.67 -12.37 -0.51
C CYS A 477 -12.29 -11.04 -0.95
N GLY A 478 -11.57 -9.92 -0.78
CA GLY A 478 -12.06 -8.57 -1.04
C GLY A 478 -12.74 -7.92 0.17
N ASP A 479 -12.81 -6.58 0.12
CA ASP A 479 -13.37 -5.74 1.18
C ASP A 479 -14.84 -6.08 1.45
N GLY A 480 -15.23 -6.10 2.73
CA GLY A 480 -16.59 -6.44 3.14
C GLY A 480 -16.98 -7.92 3.00
N ASN A 481 -16.09 -8.79 2.51
CA ASN A 481 -16.32 -10.24 2.39
C ASN A 481 -15.64 -11.05 3.51
N GLY A 482 -15.50 -10.47 4.70
CA GLY A 482 -14.97 -11.17 5.89
C GLY A 482 -15.78 -12.44 6.20
N GLY A 483 -15.12 -13.51 6.65
CA GLY A 483 -15.79 -14.78 6.94
C GLY A 483 -15.90 -15.77 5.77
N CYS A 484 -15.27 -15.51 4.63
CA CYS A 484 -15.37 -16.32 3.40
C CYS A 484 -14.84 -17.76 3.53
N TYR A 485 -14.10 -18.09 4.60
CA TYR A 485 -13.66 -19.45 4.93
C TYR A 485 -14.50 -20.11 6.03
N GLY A 486 -15.59 -19.45 6.46
CA GLY A 486 -16.65 -20.00 7.30
C GLY A 486 -16.30 -20.17 8.78
N GLN A 487 -15.10 -19.73 9.20
CA GLN A 487 -14.68 -19.76 10.61
C GLN A 487 -13.51 -18.80 10.86
N VAL A 488 -13.59 -18.06 11.97
CA VAL A 488 -12.71 -16.93 12.30
C VAL A 488 -11.20 -17.24 12.24
N HIS A 489 -10.76 -18.43 12.67
CA HIS A 489 -9.35 -18.80 12.63
C HIS A 489 -8.87 -19.01 11.19
N ALA A 490 -9.78 -19.39 10.29
CA ALA A 490 -9.43 -19.57 8.89
C ALA A 490 -9.38 -18.24 8.17
N ASP A 491 -10.34 -17.37 8.46
CA ASP A 491 -10.37 -16.03 7.90
C ASP A 491 -9.16 -15.21 8.39
N GLY A 492 -8.74 -15.39 9.64
CA GLY A 492 -7.53 -14.80 10.21
C GLY A 492 -6.22 -15.21 9.54
N GLU A 493 -6.15 -16.41 8.90
CA GLU A 493 -4.95 -16.86 8.17
C GLU A 493 -4.57 -15.92 7.01
N VAL A 494 -5.54 -15.16 6.49
CA VAL A 494 -5.29 -14.14 5.48
C VAL A 494 -4.45 -13.01 6.08
N TRP A 495 -4.89 -12.40 7.17
CA TRP A 495 -4.15 -11.28 7.78
C TRP A 495 -2.77 -11.71 8.30
N MET A 496 -2.69 -12.79 9.07
CA MET A 496 -1.40 -13.27 9.59
C MET A 496 -0.42 -13.62 8.46
N GLY A 497 -0.92 -14.14 7.33
CA GLY A 497 -0.09 -14.51 6.19
C GLY A 497 0.52 -13.28 5.51
N ALA A 498 -0.27 -12.22 5.30
CA ALA A 498 0.21 -10.96 4.74
C ALA A 498 1.28 -10.35 5.65
N ALA A 499 0.99 -10.18 6.94
CA ALA A 499 1.91 -9.58 7.90
C ALA A 499 3.24 -10.35 8.03
N TRP A 500 3.21 -11.70 8.05
CA TRP A 500 4.44 -12.48 8.08
C TRP A 500 5.26 -12.34 6.79
N LYS A 501 4.61 -12.31 5.63
CA LYS A 501 5.30 -12.15 4.33
C LYS A 501 5.94 -10.78 4.20
N VAL A 502 5.31 -9.72 4.70
CA VAL A 502 5.93 -8.38 4.79
C VAL A 502 7.20 -8.44 5.65
N ARG A 503 7.12 -9.02 6.85
CA ARG A 503 8.30 -9.21 7.71
C ARG A 503 9.41 -10.00 7.01
N ALA A 504 9.08 -11.12 6.37
CA ALA A 504 10.05 -11.94 5.66
C ALA A 504 10.70 -11.21 4.48
N ALA A 505 9.94 -10.37 3.76
CA ALA A 505 10.46 -9.54 2.68
C ALA A 505 11.42 -8.45 3.21
N LEU A 506 11.04 -7.76 4.28
CA LEU A 506 11.87 -6.77 4.99
C LEU A 506 13.18 -7.40 5.51
N GLN A 507 13.09 -8.57 6.13
CA GLN A 507 14.27 -9.33 6.58
C GLN A 507 15.16 -9.77 5.41
N GLY A 508 14.56 -10.10 4.27
CA GLY A 508 15.29 -10.44 3.05
C GLY A 508 16.06 -9.25 2.46
N ASN A 509 15.50 -8.04 2.51
CA ASN A 509 16.12 -6.83 1.95
C ASN A 509 17.08 -6.13 2.91
N LEU A 510 16.64 -5.87 4.15
CA LEU A 510 17.37 -5.11 5.16
C LEU A 510 18.24 -5.98 6.09
N GLY A 511 18.10 -7.31 6.01
CA GLY A 511 18.68 -8.27 6.94
C GLY A 511 17.79 -8.56 8.14
N ASN A 512 17.94 -9.74 8.76
CA ASN A 512 17.00 -10.26 9.76
C ASN A 512 16.72 -9.31 10.93
N VAL A 513 17.76 -8.62 11.42
CA VAL A 513 17.64 -7.78 12.61
C VAL A 513 16.93 -6.47 12.28
N LEU A 514 17.42 -5.70 11.30
CA LEU A 514 16.83 -4.43 10.91
C LEU A 514 15.43 -4.63 10.29
N GLY A 515 15.27 -5.60 9.38
CA GLY A 515 13.98 -5.90 8.78
C GLY A 515 12.94 -6.41 9.79
N GLY A 516 13.37 -7.18 10.79
CA GLY A 516 12.50 -7.58 11.90
C GLY A 516 12.02 -6.38 12.71
N GLN A 517 12.94 -5.49 13.08
CA GLN A 517 12.60 -4.27 13.81
C GLN A 517 11.69 -3.32 13.02
N THR A 518 11.95 -3.13 11.72
CA THR A 518 11.08 -2.33 10.86
C THR A 518 9.66 -2.91 10.82
N ALA A 519 9.52 -4.23 10.71
CA ALA A 519 8.22 -4.88 10.78
C ALA A 519 7.55 -4.68 12.15
N ASP A 520 8.30 -4.84 13.25
CA ASP A 520 7.79 -4.63 14.62
C ASP A 520 7.29 -3.19 14.81
N GLN A 521 8.03 -2.21 14.32
CA GLN A 521 7.65 -0.79 14.37
C GLN A 521 6.42 -0.48 13.52
N LEU A 522 6.30 -1.04 12.31
CA LEU A 522 5.11 -0.89 11.47
C LEU A 522 3.88 -1.49 12.16
N PHE A 523 4.00 -2.69 12.71
CA PHE A 523 2.89 -3.33 13.43
C PHE A 523 2.48 -2.56 14.68
N MET A 524 3.44 -2.17 15.54
CA MET A 524 3.14 -1.41 16.76
C MET A 524 2.65 0.01 16.46
N GLY A 525 3.19 0.66 15.44
CA GLY A 525 2.71 1.94 14.93
C GLY A 525 1.27 1.84 14.42
N TRP A 526 0.95 0.74 13.72
CA TRP A 526 -0.40 0.46 13.25
C TRP A 526 -1.39 0.25 14.40
N MET A 527 -1.02 -0.58 15.39
CA MET A 527 -1.84 -0.82 16.59
C MET A 527 -2.09 0.47 17.41
N ASN A 528 -1.14 1.41 17.42
CA ASN A 528 -1.29 2.69 18.13
C ASN A 528 -2.00 3.77 17.30
N GLY A 529 -1.90 3.71 15.97
CA GLY A 529 -2.40 4.74 15.06
C GLY A 529 -3.82 4.49 14.54
N TYR A 530 -4.24 3.22 14.45
CA TYR A 530 -5.48 2.84 13.78
C TYR A 530 -6.32 1.86 14.62
N ASN A 531 -7.64 2.02 14.57
CA ASN A 531 -8.60 1.14 15.23
C ASN A 531 -9.29 0.24 14.21
N GLN A 532 -8.51 -0.41 13.34
CA GLN A 532 -9.07 -1.27 12.29
C GLN A 532 -9.63 -2.55 12.92
N THR A 533 -10.92 -2.80 12.72
CA THR A 533 -11.62 -3.95 13.32
C THR A 533 -11.96 -5.05 12.32
N GLN A 534 -11.68 -4.82 11.04
CA GLN A 534 -11.97 -5.74 9.95
C GLN A 534 -10.76 -5.97 9.05
N ILE A 535 -10.62 -7.18 8.48
CA ILE A 535 -9.59 -7.48 7.47
C ILE A 535 -10.01 -6.85 6.14
N ASP A 536 -9.50 -5.63 5.90
CA ASP A 536 -9.78 -4.84 4.69
C ASP A 536 -8.49 -4.44 3.96
N SER A 537 -8.59 -4.18 2.65
CA SER A 537 -7.47 -3.72 1.83
C SER A 537 -6.82 -2.43 2.33
N ILE A 538 -7.55 -1.62 3.10
CA ILE A 538 -7.04 -0.39 3.73
C ILE A 538 -5.83 -0.63 4.66
N ILE A 539 -5.65 -1.85 5.19
CA ILE A 539 -4.52 -2.17 6.08
C ILE A 539 -3.18 -1.97 5.35
N GLU A 540 -3.12 -2.34 4.07
CA GLU A 540 -1.94 -2.13 3.23
C GLU A 540 -1.61 -0.64 3.11
N ILE A 541 -2.62 0.18 2.83
CA ILE A 541 -2.47 1.64 2.71
C ILE A 541 -2.02 2.24 4.04
N GLN A 542 -2.55 1.77 5.17
CA GLN A 542 -2.15 2.22 6.51
C GLN A 542 -0.69 1.89 6.81
N TRP A 543 -0.23 0.69 6.41
CA TRP A 543 1.17 0.29 6.57
C TRP A 543 2.12 1.10 5.70
N LEU A 544 1.75 1.34 4.43
CA LEU A 544 2.50 2.23 3.54
C LEU A 544 2.52 3.67 4.08
N THR A 545 1.41 4.16 4.63
CA THR A 545 1.34 5.50 5.23
C THR A 545 2.24 5.63 6.47
N LEU A 546 2.44 4.56 7.24
CA LEU A 546 3.36 4.55 8.38
C LEU A 546 4.84 4.45 7.95
N ASP A 547 5.09 3.81 6.80
CA ASP A 547 6.42 3.67 6.22
C ASP A 547 6.88 4.96 5.49
N ASP A 548 5.94 5.78 5.02
CA ASP A 548 6.17 7.05 4.31
C ASP A 548 7.06 8.02 5.12
N ASP A 549 8.16 8.46 4.52
CA ASP A 549 9.18 9.31 5.14
C ASP A 549 9.08 10.79 4.75
N ASP A 550 8.29 11.15 3.73
CA ASP A 550 8.16 12.52 3.23
C ASP A 550 6.71 13.04 3.16
N GLY A 551 5.73 12.18 3.46
CA GLY A 551 4.31 12.52 3.48
C GLY A 551 3.68 12.53 2.09
N ALA A 552 4.34 11.94 1.09
CA ALA A 552 3.92 11.91 -0.29
C ALA A 552 3.87 10.50 -0.87
N ILE A 553 3.21 9.54 -0.19
CA ILE A 553 2.95 8.13 -0.57
C ILE A 553 2.89 7.76 -2.08
N GLY A 554 2.43 8.66 -2.96
CA GLY A 554 2.41 8.47 -4.41
C GLY A 554 3.78 8.46 -5.10
N ASN A 555 4.86 8.89 -4.44
CA ASN A 555 6.24 8.71 -4.92
C ASN A 555 6.90 7.41 -4.41
N GLY A 556 6.15 6.59 -3.68
CA GLY A 556 6.64 5.40 -3.00
C GLY A 556 6.87 5.63 -1.51
N THR A 557 7.24 4.56 -0.84
CA THR A 557 7.71 4.58 0.55
C THR A 557 9.04 3.81 0.58
N PRO A 558 9.92 4.05 1.58
CA PRO A 558 11.23 3.42 1.66
C PRO A 558 11.22 1.89 1.50
N ASN A 559 10.19 1.21 2.00
CA ASN A 559 10.01 -0.24 1.95
C ASN A 559 8.75 -0.67 1.16
N TYR A 560 8.30 0.17 0.22
CA TYR A 560 7.10 -0.07 -0.57
C TYR A 560 7.08 -1.47 -1.21
N GLN A 561 8.20 -1.91 -1.78
CA GLN A 561 8.27 -3.17 -2.50
C GLN A 561 8.04 -4.37 -1.57
N GLU A 562 8.63 -4.35 -0.37
CA GLU A 562 8.50 -5.40 0.64
C GLU A 562 7.09 -5.45 1.21
N ILE A 563 6.50 -4.29 1.51
CA ILE A 563 5.14 -4.17 2.03
C ILE A 563 4.14 -4.65 0.97
N ASN A 564 4.14 -4.03 -0.22
CA ASN A 564 3.21 -4.34 -1.30
C ASN A 564 3.32 -5.82 -1.75
N SER A 565 4.54 -6.36 -1.87
CA SER A 565 4.72 -7.78 -2.26
C SER A 565 4.18 -8.76 -1.23
N GLY A 566 4.25 -8.44 0.07
CA GLY A 566 3.70 -9.27 1.14
C GLY A 566 2.18 -9.35 1.09
N PHE A 567 1.51 -8.21 0.87
CA PHE A 567 0.05 -8.11 0.70
C PHE A 567 -0.41 -8.78 -0.59
N LEU A 568 0.23 -8.50 -1.74
CA LEU A 568 -0.06 -9.14 -3.03
C LEU A 568 0.06 -10.67 -2.97
N ALA A 569 1.07 -11.20 -2.28
CA ALA A 569 1.26 -12.64 -2.13
C ALA A 569 0.17 -13.33 -1.27
N GLN A 570 -0.70 -12.54 -0.63
CA GLN A 570 -1.85 -13.00 0.14
C GLN A 570 -3.18 -12.63 -0.55
N GLY A 571 -3.16 -12.05 -1.76
CA GLY A 571 -4.35 -11.77 -2.56
C GLY A 571 -5.00 -10.41 -2.29
N PHE A 572 -4.36 -9.54 -1.52
CA PHE A 572 -4.76 -8.13 -1.44
C PHE A 572 -4.56 -7.44 -2.80
N PRO A 573 -5.32 -6.37 -3.09
CA PRO A 573 -5.26 -5.71 -4.39
C PRO A 573 -3.89 -5.08 -4.69
N GLY A 574 -3.08 -4.78 -3.66
CA GLY A 574 -1.86 -4.02 -3.82
C GLY A 574 -2.12 -2.52 -3.78
N TYR A 575 -1.07 -1.73 -3.61
CA TYR A 575 -1.08 -0.30 -3.86
C TYR A 575 -0.25 0.02 -5.10
N ASP A 576 -0.87 0.52 -6.16
CA ASP A 576 -0.15 0.92 -7.37
C ASP A 576 0.45 2.33 -7.21
N LEU A 577 1.77 2.44 -7.34
CA LEU A 577 2.41 3.75 -7.38
C LEU A 577 2.19 4.40 -8.75
N PRO A 578 1.82 5.68 -8.80
CA PRO A 578 1.74 6.43 -10.05
C PRO A 578 3.15 6.79 -10.55
N PHE A 579 3.89 5.78 -11.04
CA PHE A 579 5.25 5.92 -11.58
C PHE A 579 5.34 7.04 -12.63
N VAL A 580 4.29 7.17 -13.44
CA VAL A 580 4.11 8.23 -14.43
C VAL A 580 2.71 8.81 -14.29
N VAL A 581 2.62 10.10 -13.97
CA VAL A 581 1.36 10.83 -13.89
C VAL A 581 1.10 11.50 -15.23
N ILE A 582 -0.02 11.15 -15.86
CA ILE A 582 -0.48 11.72 -17.12
C ILE A 582 -1.77 12.49 -16.86
N SER A 583 -1.78 13.78 -17.17
CA SER A 583 -2.92 14.66 -16.90
C SER A 583 -3.11 15.67 -18.03
N GLY A 584 -4.25 16.37 -18.03
CA GLY A 584 -4.53 17.38 -19.06
C GLY A 584 -4.54 16.82 -20.48
N VAL A 585 -4.92 15.54 -20.64
CA VAL A 585 -4.99 14.88 -21.95
C VAL A 585 -6.05 15.56 -22.81
N THR A 586 -5.68 15.91 -24.04
CA THR A 586 -6.61 16.50 -25.01
C THR A 586 -7.68 15.46 -25.38
N GLN A 587 -8.92 15.73 -25.00
CA GLN A 587 -10.08 14.97 -25.47
C GLN A 587 -10.52 15.51 -26.83
N LEU A 588 -10.28 14.73 -27.88
CA LEU A 588 -10.68 15.06 -29.24
C LEU A 588 -12.21 14.99 -29.38
N PRO A 589 -12.87 16.02 -29.96
CA PRO A 589 -14.30 15.97 -30.22
C PRO A 589 -14.61 15.14 -31.47
N ASP A 590 -15.84 14.64 -31.55
CA ASP A 590 -16.39 14.08 -32.78
C ASP A 590 -16.35 15.11 -33.91
N VAL A 591 -15.95 14.68 -35.10
CA VAL A 591 -15.84 15.51 -36.29
C VAL A 591 -16.62 14.90 -37.46
N PRO A 592 -17.36 15.71 -38.24
CA PRO A 592 -18.21 15.20 -39.31
C PRO A 592 -17.41 14.67 -40.51
N ASP A 593 -16.17 15.11 -40.68
CA ASP A 593 -15.27 14.77 -41.78
C ASP A 593 -13.81 14.65 -41.29
N ASN A 594 -12.99 13.87 -42.01
CA ASN A 594 -11.57 13.74 -41.66
C ASN A 594 -10.78 14.97 -42.11
N GLN A 595 -10.46 15.84 -41.16
CA GLN A 595 -9.61 17.02 -41.38
C GLN A 595 -8.27 16.91 -40.63
N GLY A 596 -7.80 15.68 -40.38
CA GLY A 596 -6.54 15.44 -39.69
C GLY A 596 -5.33 16.17 -40.30
N PRO A 597 -4.21 16.27 -39.57
CA PRO A 597 -3.90 15.53 -38.36
C PRO A 597 -4.54 16.08 -37.08
N TYR A 598 -4.91 15.18 -36.16
CA TYR A 598 -5.49 15.54 -34.85
C TYR A 598 -4.39 15.63 -33.79
N THR A 599 -4.27 16.78 -33.14
CA THR A 599 -3.21 17.02 -32.14
C THR A 599 -3.68 16.58 -30.76
N VAL A 600 -2.85 15.77 -30.09
CA VAL A 600 -3.08 15.32 -28.71
C VAL A 600 -1.94 15.83 -27.84
N GLN A 601 -2.29 16.62 -26.84
CA GLN A 601 -1.38 17.11 -25.81
C GLN A 601 -1.69 16.46 -24.46
N ALA A 602 -0.66 16.26 -23.65
CA ALA A 602 -0.79 15.84 -22.25
C ALA A 602 0.38 16.35 -21.41
N THR A 603 0.12 16.64 -20.15
CA THR A 603 1.16 16.84 -19.14
C THR A 603 1.59 15.47 -18.61
N ILE A 604 2.87 15.12 -18.77
CA ILE A 604 3.43 13.83 -18.37
C ILE A 604 4.61 14.06 -17.44
N VAL A 605 4.48 13.59 -16.20
CA VAL A 605 5.50 13.74 -15.15
C VAL A 605 5.92 12.36 -14.66
N ALA A 606 7.23 12.14 -14.54
CA ALA A 606 7.76 10.97 -13.84
C ALA A 606 7.63 11.20 -12.33
N GLY A 607 6.80 10.40 -11.66
CA GLY A 607 6.51 10.54 -10.23
C GLY A 607 7.64 10.05 -9.33
N ILE A 608 8.41 9.05 -9.81
CA ILE A 608 9.40 8.34 -8.96
C ILE A 608 10.83 8.49 -9.48
N ASN A 609 11.11 8.13 -10.74
CA ASN A 609 12.47 8.23 -11.31
C ASN A 609 12.55 9.30 -12.42
N PRO A 610 12.50 10.60 -12.09
CA PRO A 610 12.74 11.64 -13.09
C PRO A 610 14.19 11.57 -13.63
N PRO A 611 14.43 11.92 -14.90
CA PRO A 611 13.48 12.45 -15.87
C PRO A 611 12.65 11.35 -16.56
N LEU A 612 11.60 11.76 -17.26
CA LEU A 612 10.86 10.87 -18.16
C LEU A 612 11.79 10.34 -19.26
N ALA A 613 11.82 9.02 -19.48
CA ALA A 613 12.61 8.37 -20.54
C ALA A 613 11.89 8.34 -21.89
N GLY A 614 10.55 8.31 -21.90
CA GLY A 614 9.77 8.34 -23.13
C GLY A 614 8.29 8.62 -22.90
N ALA A 615 7.63 9.14 -23.93
CA ALA A 615 6.18 9.34 -24.01
C ALA A 615 5.69 8.90 -25.38
N MET A 616 4.58 8.17 -25.42
CA MET A 616 3.99 7.60 -26.64
C MET A 616 2.48 7.88 -26.68
N LEU A 617 2.00 8.31 -27.84
CA LEU A 617 0.59 8.30 -28.20
C LEU A 617 0.30 6.99 -28.93
N HIS A 618 -0.68 6.24 -28.45
CA HIS A 618 -1.20 5.03 -29.08
C HIS A 618 -2.55 5.35 -29.68
N TYR A 619 -2.78 4.97 -30.94
CA TYR A 619 -4.07 5.21 -31.59
C TYR A 619 -4.44 4.11 -32.60
N ASN A 620 -5.74 3.91 -32.82
CA ASN A 620 -6.29 2.93 -33.75
C ASN A 620 -7.57 3.45 -34.39
N TRP A 621 -7.66 3.37 -35.72
CA TRP A 621 -8.88 3.68 -36.51
C TRP A 621 -9.27 2.52 -37.45
N SER A 622 -8.45 1.46 -37.53
CA SER A 622 -8.57 0.38 -38.51
C SER A 622 -9.09 -0.94 -37.92
N GLY A 623 -9.15 -1.03 -36.59
CA GLY A 623 -9.49 -2.26 -35.88
C GLY A 623 -8.37 -3.32 -35.85
N THR A 624 -7.19 -3.06 -36.43
CA THR A 624 -6.10 -4.05 -36.58
C THR A 624 -4.95 -3.93 -35.57
N GLY A 625 -5.13 -3.15 -34.50
CA GLY A 625 -4.16 -2.90 -33.44
C GLY A 625 -3.79 -1.41 -33.31
N TYR A 626 -3.06 -1.06 -32.26
CA TYR A 626 -2.64 0.31 -31.99
C TYR A 626 -1.33 0.66 -32.71
N PHE A 627 -1.32 1.77 -33.42
CA PHE A 627 -0.13 2.45 -33.91
C PHE A 627 0.48 3.28 -32.77
N GLN A 628 1.80 3.44 -32.78
CA GLN A 628 2.54 4.16 -31.73
C GLN A 628 3.32 5.33 -32.34
N VAL A 629 3.14 6.53 -31.78
CA VAL A 629 3.85 7.74 -32.18
C VAL A 629 4.51 8.36 -30.94
N PRO A 630 5.83 8.63 -30.97
CA PRO A 630 6.50 9.30 -29.86
C PRO A 630 5.98 10.73 -29.70
N MET A 631 5.68 11.12 -28.46
CA MET A 631 5.32 12.49 -28.14
C MET A 631 6.56 13.35 -27.93
N THR A 632 6.47 14.61 -28.34
CA THR A 632 7.56 15.59 -28.28
C THR A 632 7.28 16.61 -27.17
N LEU A 633 8.31 16.97 -26.40
CA LEU A 633 8.19 17.98 -25.35
C LEU A 633 8.05 19.38 -25.96
N VAL A 634 6.94 20.06 -25.71
CA VAL A 634 6.61 21.38 -26.28
C VAL A 634 6.48 22.48 -25.21
N GLY A 635 6.50 22.12 -23.92
CA GLY A 635 6.52 23.02 -22.77
C GLY A 635 7.00 22.31 -21.52
N PRO A 636 7.00 22.95 -20.33
CA PRO A 636 7.30 22.26 -19.07
C PRO A 636 6.32 21.10 -18.86
N ASP A 637 6.85 19.88 -18.82
CA ASP A 637 6.12 18.61 -18.72
C ASP A 637 5.01 18.38 -19.76
N LEU A 638 4.85 19.26 -20.76
CA LEU A 638 3.81 19.20 -21.77
C LEU A 638 4.34 18.51 -23.03
N TYR A 639 3.75 17.37 -23.36
CA TYR A 639 4.09 16.55 -24.51
C TYR A 639 2.99 16.63 -25.57
N GLU A 640 3.39 16.59 -26.84
CA GLU A 640 2.51 16.67 -28.00
C GLU A 640 2.84 15.58 -29.04
N ALA A 641 1.82 14.92 -29.55
CA ALA A 641 1.87 14.09 -30.75
C ALA A 641 0.62 14.31 -31.60
N GLN A 642 0.64 13.76 -32.82
CA GLN A 642 -0.47 13.89 -33.76
C GLN A 642 -0.92 12.52 -34.26
N ILE A 643 -2.23 12.35 -34.36
CA ILE A 643 -2.88 11.28 -35.11
C ILE A 643 -2.93 11.73 -36.58
N PRO A 644 -2.27 11.03 -37.52
CA PRO A 644 -2.31 11.36 -38.95
C PRO A 644 -3.73 11.34 -39.53
N ASP A 645 -3.89 11.97 -40.69
CA ASP A 645 -5.10 11.84 -41.49
C ASP A 645 -5.27 10.39 -41.99
N PHE A 646 -6.51 10.02 -42.28
CA PHE A 646 -6.87 8.73 -42.86
C PHE A 646 -8.06 8.88 -43.82
N GLN A 647 -8.40 7.84 -44.56
CA GLN A 647 -9.51 7.86 -45.51
C GLN A 647 -10.72 7.13 -44.92
N GLY A 648 -11.91 7.69 -45.10
CA GLY A 648 -13.16 7.10 -44.62
C GLY A 648 -13.56 7.55 -43.22
N ALA A 649 -14.71 7.04 -42.77
CA ALA A 649 -15.23 7.25 -41.44
C ALA A 649 -14.83 6.11 -40.50
N ALA A 650 -14.56 6.43 -39.24
CA ALA A 650 -14.17 5.47 -38.22
C ALA A 650 -14.41 6.03 -36.81
N ILE A 651 -14.53 5.12 -35.85
CA ILE A 651 -14.27 5.44 -34.44
C ILE A 651 -12.76 5.35 -34.24
N VAL A 652 -12.15 6.43 -33.76
CA VAL A 652 -10.73 6.47 -33.46
C VAL A 652 -10.55 6.29 -31.96
N SER A 653 -9.87 5.23 -31.56
CA SER A 653 -9.47 4.97 -30.18
C SER A 653 -8.03 5.43 -29.95
N TYR A 654 -7.74 6.06 -28.82
CA TYR A 654 -6.38 6.48 -28.46
C TYR A 654 -6.15 6.51 -26.94
N TYR A 655 -4.89 6.32 -26.55
CA TYR A 655 -4.42 6.48 -25.17
C TYR A 655 -2.95 6.92 -25.18
N ILE A 656 -2.47 7.43 -24.06
CA ILE A 656 -1.09 7.90 -23.91
C ILE A 656 -0.38 6.98 -22.92
N SER A 657 0.90 6.72 -23.13
CA SER A 657 1.76 6.10 -22.13
C SER A 657 3.05 6.89 -21.94
N GLY A 658 3.56 6.95 -20.72
CA GLY A 658 4.91 7.43 -20.44
C GLY A 658 5.75 6.37 -19.74
N THR A 659 7.07 6.53 -19.80
CA THR A 659 8.05 5.67 -19.13
C THR A 659 9.08 6.54 -18.44
N ASP A 660 9.37 6.28 -17.17
CA ASP A 660 10.37 6.99 -16.39
C ASP A 660 11.80 6.46 -16.64
N SER A 661 12.82 7.09 -16.05
CA SER A 661 14.22 6.66 -16.22
C SER A 661 14.57 5.33 -15.52
N GLY A 662 13.73 4.87 -14.60
CA GLY A 662 13.80 3.55 -13.98
C GLY A 662 13.21 2.44 -14.85
N GLY A 663 12.57 2.78 -15.97
CA GLY A 663 11.92 1.85 -16.89
C GLY A 663 10.47 1.51 -16.51
N GLN A 664 9.89 2.21 -15.52
CA GLN A 664 8.50 2.04 -15.11
C GLN A 664 7.58 2.87 -16.00
N SER A 665 6.38 2.37 -16.28
CA SER A 665 5.43 3.00 -17.20
C SER A 665 4.05 3.19 -16.62
N GLY A 666 3.35 4.25 -17.05
CA GLY A 666 1.93 4.48 -16.79
C GLY A 666 1.21 4.91 -18.06
N SER A 667 -0.12 4.79 -18.08
CA SER A 667 -0.97 5.20 -19.22
C SER A 667 -2.17 6.03 -18.80
N PHE A 668 -2.72 6.81 -19.75
CA PHE A 668 -3.99 7.48 -19.58
C PHE A 668 -4.89 7.23 -20.80
N PRO A 669 -6.11 6.71 -20.60
CA PRO A 669 -6.65 6.24 -19.31
C PRO A 669 -5.85 5.06 -18.73
N ASP A 670 -6.04 4.75 -17.44
CA ASP A 670 -5.24 3.71 -16.76
C ASP A 670 -5.43 2.32 -17.40
N GLY A 671 -6.61 2.05 -17.96
CA GLY A 671 -6.89 0.83 -18.73
C GLY A 671 -6.17 0.76 -20.08
N GLY A 672 -5.52 1.83 -20.53
CA GLY A 672 -4.69 1.87 -21.74
C GLY A 672 -5.44 1.37 -22.98
N SER A 673 -4.98 0.26 -23.56
CA SER A 673 -5.64 -0.34 -24.73
C SER A 673 -6.99 -1.00 -24.42
N ALA A 674 -7.26 -1.35 -23.16
CA ALA A 674 -8.51 -1.96 -22.72
C ALA A 674 -9.62 -0.93 -22.46
N ASP A 675 -9.25 0.30 -22.13
CA ASP A 675 -10.16 1.42 -21.91
C ASP A 675 -9.63 2.72 -22.54
N PRO A 676 -9.58 2.79 -23.88
CA PRO A 676 -9.05 3.95 -24.59
C PRO A 676 -10.06 5.10 -24.63
N LEU A 677 -9.57 6.33 -24.81
CA LEU A 677 -10.41 7.45 -25.24
C LEU A 677 -10.88 7.20 -26.67
N THR A 678 -12.08 7.66 -27.02
CA THR A 678 -12.63 7.53 -28.37
C THR A 678 -13.18 8.85 -28.90
N PHE A 679 -13.16 9.02 -30.22
CA PHE A 679 -13.92 10.06 -30.91
C PHE A 679 -14.34 9.57 -32.31
N ASN A 680 -15.43 10.10 -32.82
CA ASN A 680 -16.00 9.75 -34.11
C ASN A 680 -15.43 10.64 -35.21
N VAL A 681 -14.99 10.04 -36.30
CA VAL A 681 -14.67 10.73 -37.56
C VAL A 681 -15.67 10.28 -38.60
N GLY A 682 -16.55 11.19 -39.02
CA GLY A 682 -17.64 10.93 -39.95
C GLY A 682 -18.97 11.51 -39.47
N THR A 683 -19.91 11.65 -40.39
CA THR A 683 -21.28 12.04 -40.08
C THR A 683 -22.03 10.85 -39.52
N ARG A 684 -22.55 10.98 -38.30
CA ARG A 684 -23.36 9.95 -37.65
C ARG A 684 -24.75 9.87 -38.27
N VAL A 685 -25.12 8.68 -38.73
CA VAL A 685 -26.44 8.37 -39.28
C VAL A 685 -27.14 7.43 -38.32
N VAL A 686 -28.23 7.90 -37.72
CA VAL A 686 -29.09 7.10 -36.84
C VAL A 686 -30.16 6.41 -37.69
N VAL A 687 -30.24 5.09 -37.58
CA VAL A 687 -31.20 4.27 -38.34
C VAL A 687 -32.34 3.72 -37.49
N ALA A 688 -32.18 3.71 -36.17
CA ALA A 688 -33.22 3.42 -35.21
C ALA A 688 -32.93 4.19 -33.93
N ASP A 689 -33.95 4.81 -33.35
CA ASP A 689 -33.89 5.60 -32.12
C ASP A 689 -35.23 5.40 -31.41
N HIS A 690 -35.21 4.72 -30.28
CA HIS A 690 -36.39 4.27 -29.57
C HIS A 690 -36.24 4.57 -28.06
N ASP A 691 -36.82 5.68 -27.65
CA ASP A 691 -37.01 6.14 -26.25
C ASP A 691 -38.23 5.50 -25.55
N PHE A 692 -39.04 4.75 -26.29
CA PHE A 692 -40.28 4.08 -25.85
C PHE A 692 -41.38 4.97 -25.24
N GLU A 693 -41.21 6.28 -25.19
CA GLU A 693 -42.19 7.26 -24.69
C GLU A 693 -43.50 7.31 -25.48
N SER A 694 -43.44 6.92 -26.75
CA SER A 694 -44.60 6.85 -27.65
C SER A 694 -45.17 5.44 -27.83
N GLY A 695 -44.68 4.47 -27.04
CA GLY A 695 -45.11 3.08 -27.04
C GLY A 695 -44.03 2.11 -27.57
N ALA A 696 -44.47 0.92 -28.00
CA ALA A 696 -43.58 -0.21 -28.31
C ALA A 696 -42.57 0.00 -29.46
N SER A 697 -42.68 1.04 -30.29
CA SER A 697 -41.77 1.31 -31.42
C SER A 697 -41.47 0.10 -32.34
N GLY A 698 -42.47 -0.78 -32.54
CA GLY A 698 -42.35 -1.99 -33.35
C GLY A 698 -41.66 -3.18 -32.67
N TRP A 699 -41.24 -3.02 -31.42
CA TRP A 699 -40.77 -4.11 -30.57
C TRP A 699 -41.93 -4.99 -30.12
N SER A 700 -41.62 -6.26 -29.85
CA SER A 700 -42.62 -7.25 -29.49
C SER A 700 -42.03 -8.39 -28.67
N VAL A 701 -42.88 -9.04 -27.88
CA VAL A 701 -42.54 -10.27 -27.18
C VAL A 701 -42.31 -11.39 -28.20
N GLY A 702 -41.20 -12.11 -28.08
CA GLY A 702 -40.79 -13.18 -28.98
C GLY A 702 -40.47 -14.49 -28.27
N ALA A 703 -40.06 -15.52 -29.01
CA ALA A 703 -39.74 -16.83 -28.43
C ALA A 703 -38.25 -16.94 -28.02
N PRO A 704 -37.92 -17.64 -26.92
CA PRO A 704 -38.84 -18.27 -25.96
C PRO A 704 -39.54 -17.23 -25.07
N ASN A 705 -40.82 -17.46 -24.81
CA ASN A 705 -41.62 -16.71 -23.82
C ASN A 705 -42.44 -17.70 -23.00
N ASP A 706 -41.74 -18.59 -22.29
CA ASP A 706 -42.28 -19.70 -21.53
C ASP A 706 -42.27 -19.48 -20.01
N ALA A 707 -41.82 -18.30 -19.56
CA ALA A 707 -42.01 -17.84 -18.18
C ALA A 707 -43.50 -17.77 -17.81
N THR A 708 -43.84 -18.10 -16.57
CA THR A 708 -45.23 -18.12 -16.09
C THR A 708 -45.76 -16.74 -15.71
N THR A 709 -44.88 -15.83 -15.30
CA THR A 709 -45.10 -14.42 -14.94
C THR A 709 -43.90 -13.59 -15.44
N GLY A 710 -43.92 -12.26 -15.27
CA GLY A 710 -42.80 -11.40 -15.69
C GLY A 710 -42.61 -11.27 -17.19
N THR A 711 -43.67 -11.36 -18.00
CA THR A 711 -43.54 -11.14 -19.45
C THR A 711 -43.27 -9.66 -19.74
N TRP A 712 -42.37 -9.37 -20.68
CA TRP A 712 -42.09 -8.02 -21.15
C TRP A 712 -43.36 -7.22 -21.51
N GLU A 713 -43.46 -6.02 -20.98
CA GLU A 713 -44.47 -5.02 -21.31
C GLU A 713 -43.87 -3.62 -21.39
N VAL A 714 -44.62 -2.68 -21.98
CA VAL A 714 -44.19 -1.29 -22.18
C VAL A 714 -45.12 -0.33 -21.44
N GLY A 715 -44.55 0.61 -20.70
CA GLY A 715 -45.27 1.62 -19.93
C GLY A 715 -44.41 2.18 -18.81
N ASN A 716 -45.03 2.94 -17.89
CA ASN A 716 -44.36 3.37 -16.68
C ASN A 716 -44.34 2.23 -15.64
N PRO A 717 -43.16 1.68 -15.28
CA PRO A 717 -43.07 0.63 -14.28
C PRO A 717 -43.52 1.14 -12.89
N ILE A 718 -43.76 0.21 -11.96
CA ILE A 718 -43.95 0.58 -10.54
C ILE A 718 -42.73 0.09 -9.80
N GLY A 719 -42.05 1.00 -9.13
CA GLY A 719 -40.77 0.76 -8.50
C GLY A 719 -40.88 -0.16 -7.30
N THR A 720 -39.96 -1.11 -7.26
CA THR A 720 -39.74 -1.98 -6.12
C THR A 720 -38.24 -1.97 -5.78
N ALA A 721 -37.80 -2.82 -4.85
CA ALA A 721 -36.36 -2.99 -4.64
C ALA A 721 -35.66 -3.72 -5.80
N ALA A 722 -36.41 -4.27 -6.76
CA ALA A 722 -35.89 -5.06 -7.89
C ALA A 722 -36.23 -4.43 -9.25
N GLN A 723 -37.39 -3.76 -9.39
CA GLN A 723 -37.86 -3.11 -10.62
C GLN A 723 -37.70 -1.57 -10.53
N PRO A 724 -37.34 -0.86 -11.62
CA PRO A 724 -37.30 0.60 -11.62
C PRO A 724 -38.68 1.23 -11.39
N GLU A 725 -38.71 2.48 -10.89
CA GLU A 725 -39.94 3.29 -10.75
C GLU A 725 -40.27 4.06 -12.03
N ASP A 726 -39.27 4.50 -12.79
CA ASP A 726 -39.43 5.22 -14.06
C ASP A 726 -38.36 4.71 -15.06
N ASP A 727 -38.49 5.13 -16.31
CA ASP A 727 -37.53 4.91 -17.39
C ASP A 727 -36.17 5.60 -17.14
N HIS A 728 -35.26 5.52 -18.12
CA HIS A 728 -33.99 6.25 -18.07
C HIS A 728 -34.07 7.64 -18.70
N THR A 729 -34.94 7.84 -19.70
CA THR A 729 -35.02 9.08 -20.47
C THR A 729 -35.14 10.32 -19.55
N PRO A 730 -34.29 11.36 -19.70
CA PRO A 730 -34.33 12.54 -18.83
C PRO A 730 -35.69 13.25 -18.76
N VAL A 731 -36.51 13.09 -19.80
CA VAL A 731 -37.90 13.55 -19.88
C VAL A 731 -38.74 12.43 -20.47
N GLY A 732 -39.09 11.46 -19.63
CA GLY A 732 -39.90 10.30 -19.97
C GLY A 732 -40.41 9.62 -18.70
N THR A 733 -41.17 8.55 -18.87
CA THR A 733 -41.47 7.59 -17.78
C THR A 733 -41.63 6.15 -18.30
N ASN A 734 -41.67 5.93 -19.61
CA ASN A 734 -42.08 4.66 -20.22
C ASN A 734 -40.88 3.90 -20.77
N CYS A 735 -40.66 2.69 -20.26
CA CYS A 735 -39.67 1.76 -20.81
C CYS A 735 -40.29 0.39 -21.07
N TRP A 736 -39.50 -0.54 -21.62
CA TRP A 736 -39.84 -1.96 -21.52
C TRP A 736 -39.40 -2.51 -20.17
N PHE A 737 -40.25 -3.30 -19.52
CA PHE A 737 -39.93 -3.97 -18.24
C PHE A 737 -40.62 -5.32 -18.12
N THR A 738 -40.15 -6.17 -17.21
CA THR A 738 -40.64 -7.55 -17.02
C THR A 738 -41.79 -7.67 -16.05
N GLY A 739 -43.01 -7.33 -16.48
CA GLY A 739 -44.23 -7.62 -15.72
C GLY A 739 -44.50 -6.67 -14.54
N GLN A 740 -45.76 -6.25 -14.42
CA GLN A 740 -46.17 -5.21 -13.48
C GLN A 740 -46.76 -5.81 -12.20
N GLY A 741 -46.11 -5.55 -11.07
CA GLY A 741 -46.68 -5.76 -9.73
C GLY A 741 -47.71 -4.69 -9.34
N SER A 742 -48.46 -4.92 -8.27
CA SER A 742 -49.42 -3.97 -7.72
C SER A 742 -48.75 -2.93 -6.81
N ILE A 743 -49.33 -1.72 -6.68
CA ILE A 743 -48.80 -0.68 -5.77
C ILE A 743 -48.80 -1.22 -4.32
N GLY A 744 -47.61 -1.36 -3.73
CA GLY A 744 -47.42 -1.91 -2.39
C GLY A 744 -47.48 -3.44 -2.30
N GLY A 745 -47.39 -4.13 -3.45
CA GLY A 745 -47.29 -5.58 -3.55
C GLY A 745 -45.99 -6.17 -3.01
N SER A 746 -45.86 -7.50 -3.04
CA SER A 746 -44.61 -8.19 -2.70
C SER A 746 -43.53 -7.98 -3.75
N LEU A 747 -42.26 -8.10 -3.36
CA LEU A 747 -41.12 -7.81 -4.23
C LEU A 747 -41.09 -8.61 -5.55
N GLY A 748 -41.43 -9.91 -5.50
CA GLY A 748 -41.64 -10.76 -6.68
C GLY A 748 -43.12 -11.12 -6.82
N GLU A 749 -43.98 -10.11 -6.98
CA GLU A 749 -45.41 -10.36 -7.27
C GLU A 749 -45.64 -10.77 -8.73
N ASN A 750 -44.84 -10.23 -9.64
CA ASN A 750 -44.96 -10.49 -11.07
C ASN A 750 -43.59 -10.50 -11.77
N ASP A 751 -42.56 -10.94 -11.05
CA ASP A 751 -41.22 -11.19 -11.57
C ASP A 751 -41.22 -12.35 -12.58
N VAL A 752 -40.12 -12.49 -13.31
CA VAL A 752 -39.94 -13.60 -14.24
C VAL A 752 -39.88 -14.90 -13.43
N ASP A 753 -40.81 -15.83 -13.66
CA ASP A 753 -40.82 -17.13 -12.98
C ASP A 753 -40.70 -18.30 -13.97
N GLY A 754 -39.85 -19.26 -13.64
CA GLY A 754 -39.93 -20.64 -14.14
C GLY A 754 -39.72 -20.83 -15.65
N GLY A 755 -39.06 -19.87 -16.30
CA GLY A 755 -38.84 -19.86 -17.74
C GLY A 755 -38.07 -18.62 -18.21
N THR A 756 -38.20 -18.31 -19.50
CA THR A 756 -37.57 -17.14 -20.12
C THR A 756 -38.64 -16.26 -20.77
N THR A 757 -38.50 -14.94 -20.64
CA THR A 757 -39.23 -13.96 -21.45
C THR A 757 -38.27 -13.25 -22.42
N THR A 758 -38.71 -13.07 -23.68
CA THR A 758 -37.87 -12.49 -24.73
C THR A 758 -38.54 -11.27 -25.35
N LEU A 759 -37.83 -10.14 -25.38
CA LEU A 759 -38.18 -8.93 -26.13
C LEU A 759 -37.39 -8.93 -27.45
N ILE A 760 -38.03 -8.63 -28.58
CA ILE A 760 -37.42 -8.62 -29.91
C ILE A 760 -37.68 -7.30 -30.62
N SER A 761 -36.62 -6.73 -31.20
CA SER A 761 -36.67 -5.50 -31.99
C SER A 761 -37.33 -5.69 -33.37
N PRO A 762 -37.82 -4.60 -33.99
CA PRO A 762 -38.05 -4.59 -35.43
C PRO A 762 -36.73 -4.79 -36.20
N VAL A 763 -36.82 -5.01 -37.51
CA VAL A 763 -35.63 -5.05 -38.37
C VAL A 763 -35.08 -3.64 -38.53
N PHE A 764 -33.77 -3.47 -38.36
CA PHE A 764 -33.04 -2.24 -38.63
C PHE A 764 -31.87 -2.48 -39.60
N ASP A 765 -31.43 -1.43 -40.29
CA ASP A 765 -30.44 -1.52 -41.38
C ASP A 765 -29.09 -0.91 -40.97
N LEU A 766 -28.11 -1.76 -40.72
CA LEU A 766 -26.71 -1.36 -40.49
C LEU A 766 -25.79 -1.79 -41.65
N SER A 767 -26.33 -2.03 -42.85
CA SER A 767 -25.50 -2.35 -44.02
C SER A 767 -24.75 -1.15 -44.61
N GLY A 768 -25.14 0.07 -44.22
CA GLY A 768 -24.50 1.31 -44.63
C GLY A 768 -23.32 1.70 -43.74
N GLY A 769 -22.44 2.54 -44.29
CA GLY A 769 -21.36 3.20 -43.56
C GLY A 769 -20.29 2.27 -42.97
N THR A 770 -19.61 2.77 -41.94
CA THR A 770 -18.62 2.08 -41.12
C THR A 770 -18.94 2.34 -39.64
N ALA A 771 -18.22 1.70 -38.72
CA ALA A 771 -18.40 1.92 -37.28
C ALA A 771 -19.86 1.76 -36.82
N GLN A 772 -20.49 0.65 -37.22
CA GLN A 772 -21.86 0.33 -36.86
C GLN A 772 -21.97 0.09 -35.35
N GLN A 773 -22.73 0.94 -34.66
CA GLN A 773 -22.97 0.86 -33.24
C GLN A 773 -24.43 0.53 -32.91
N VAL A 774 -24.59 -0.20 -31.81
CA VAL A 774 -25.86 -0.36 -31.11
C VAL A 774 -25.65 0.07 -29.67
N THR A 775 -26.44 1.03 -29.20
CA THR A 775 -26.45 1.52 -27.82
C THR A 775 -27.81 1.31 -27.19
N TYR A 776 -27.84 1.05 -25.89
CA TYR A 776 -29.08 0.90 -25.14
C TYR A 776 -28.85 1.06 -23.63
N TRP A 777 -29.91 1.38 -22.91
CA TRP A 777 -29.94 1.37 -21.46
C TRP A 777 -30.69 0.14 -20.95
N ARG A 778 -30.18 -0.47 -19.89
CA ARG A 778 -30.80 -1.64 -19.30
C ARG A 778 -30.75 -1.62 -17.78
N TRP A 779 -31.74 -2.27 -17.19
CA TRP A 779 -31.86 -2.56 -15.77
C TRP A 779 -31.93 -4.07 -15.59
N TYR A 780 -31.21 -4.61 -14.60
CA TYR A 780 -31.31 -6.02 -14.26
C TYR A 780 -31.13 -6.25 -12.76
N SER A 781 -32.08 -6.95 -12.15
CA SER A 781 -32.05 -7.37 -10.75
C SER A 781 -32.26 -8.87 -10.66
N ASN A 782 -31.37 -9.55 -9.95
CA ASN A 782 -31.50 -10.96 -9.61
C ASN A 782 -30.94 -11.31 -8.21
N GLN A 783 -31.00 -10.36 -7.27
CA GLN A 783 -30.26 -10.43 -6.01
C GLN A 783 -31.06 -10.98 -4.82
N THR A 784 -32.32 -11.32 -5.04
CA THR A 784 -33.24 -11.80 -3.99
C THR A 784 -33.96 -13.07 -4.45
N GLY A 785 -34.73 -13.71 -3.57
CA GLY A 785 -35.49 -14.93 -3.90
C GLY A 785 -34.92 -16.18 -3.23
N ALA A 786 -35.31 -17.36 -3.72
CA ALA A 786 -34.91 -18.64 -3.15
C ALA A 786 -33.50 -19.07 -3.57
N ALA A 787 -32.97 -18.55 -4.69
CA ALA A 787 -31.61 -18.76 -5.14
C ALA A 787 -30.97 -17.49 -5.72
N PRO A 788 -30.80 -16.43 -4.93
CA PRO A 788 -30.28 -15.15 -5.43
C PRO A 788 -28.96 -15.32 -6.20
N GLN A 789 -28.79 -14.52 -7.24
CA GLN A 789 -27.62 -14.49 -8.12
C GLN A 789 -27.40 -15.79 -8.93
N ALA A 790 -28.47 -16.44 -9.37
CA ALA A 790 -28.41 -17.70 -10.14
C ALA A 790 -28.66 -17.56 -11.66
N ASP A 791 -29.20 -16.43 -12.10
CA ASP A 791 -29.78 -16.23 -13.43
C ASP A 791 -29.21 -15.02 -14.16
N THR A 792 -29.37 -15.02 -15.48
CA THR A 792 -28.71 -14.08 -16.40
C THR A 792 -29.68 -13.31 -17.29
N LEU A 793 -29.33 -12.08 -17.64
CA LEU A 793 -29.91 -11.32 -18.76
C LEU A 793 -29.01 -11.48 -19.99
N LEU A 794 -29.57 -11.90 -21.12
CA LEU A 794 -28.83 -12.04 -22.39
C LEU A 794 -29.37 -11.06 -23.43
N ILE A 795 -28.48 -10.23 -23.98
CA ILE A 795 -28.77 -9.38 -25.13
C ILE A 795 -28.03 -9.95 -26.33
N ASP A 796 -28.76 -10.33 -27.38
CA ASP A 796 -28.19 -10.91 -28.60
C ASP A 796 -28.49 -10.06 -29.83
N LEU A 797 -27.59 -10.09 -30.81
CA LEU A 797 -27.77 -9.53 -32.15
C LEU A 797 -27.88 -10.63 -33.22
N SER A 798 -28.63 -10.33 -34.27
CA SER A 798 -28.79 -11.16 -35.46
C SER A 798 -28.58 -10.33 -36.72
N SER A 799 -27.85 -10.87 -37.71
CA SER A 799 -27.67 -10.25 -39.03
C SER A 799 -28.47 -10.90 -40.15
N ASN A 800 -29.34 -11.86 -39.83
CA ASN A 800 -30.14 -12.61 -40.80
C ASN A 800 -31.62 -12.65 -40.43
N GLY A 801 -32.12 -11.55 -39.86
CA GLY A 801 -33.54 -11.39 -39.52
C GLY A 801 -34.03 -12.30 -38.39
N GLY A 802 -33.12 -12.82 -37.55
CA GLY A 802 -33.44 -13.66 -36.40
C GLY A 802 -33.28 -15.17 -36.60
N ALA A 803 -32.68 -15.61 -37.72
CA ALA A 803 -32.43 -17.03 -37.97
C ALA A 803 -31.25 -17.59 -37.15
N SER A 804 -30.25 -16.77 -36.84
CA SER A 804 -29.17 -17.05 -35.89
C SER A 804 -28.83 -15.82 -35.07
N TRP A 805 -28.28 -16.04 -33.87
CA TRP A 805 -28.04 -15.00 -32.87
C TRP A 805 -26.62 -15.13 -32.30
N VAL A 806 -25.99 -14.00 -32.03
CA VAL A 806 -24.69 -13.88 -31.36
C VAL A 806 -24.88 -13.00 -30.13
N ALA A 807 -24.31 -13.40 -29.00
CA ALA A 807 -24.39 -12.63 -27.76
C ALA A 807 -23.63 -11.31 -27.92
N ALA A 808 -24.32 -10.20 -27.65
CA ALA A 808 -23.73 -8.87 -27.56
C ALA A 808 -23.37 -8.54 -26.11
N GLU A 809 -24.22 -8.95 -25.16
CA GLU A 809 -23.99 -8.77 -23.72
C GLU A 809 -24.60 -9.93 -22.92
N VAL A 810 -23.93 -10.32 -21.83
CA VAL A 810 -24.43 -11.27 -20.82
C VAL A 810 -24.24 -10.65 -19.45
N VAL A 811 -25.33 -10.47 -18.70
CA VAL A 811 -25.33 -9.87 -17.35
C VAL A 811 -25.68 -10.95 -16.33
N GLY A 812 -24.91 -11.04 -15.25
CA GLY A 812 -25.05 -12.06 -14.21
C GLY A 812 -24.27 -13.36 -14.52
N PRO A 813 -24.47 -14.42 -13.73
CA PRO A 813 -25.53 -14.57 -12.72
C PRO A 813 -25.28 -13.80 -11.41
N SER A 814 -24.04 -13.38 -11.16
CA SER A 814 -23.65 -12.54 -10.02
C SER A 814 -22.95 -11.27 -10.50
N GLY A 815 -22.73 -10.31 -9.60
CA GLY A 815 -22.00 -9.08 -9.85
C GLY A 815 -22.83 -7.82 -9.57
N ILE A 816 -22.17 -6.67 -9.45
CA ILE A 816 -22.84 -5.40 -9.09
C ILE A 816 -23.87 -4.94 -10.13
N GLN A 817 -23.78 -5.44 -11.36
CA GLN A 817 -24.73 -5.10 -12.42
C GLN A 817 -26.02 -5.95 -12.38
N THR A 818 -26.18 -6.83 -11.39
CA THR A 818 -27.40 -7.63 -11.15
C THR A 818 -28.22 -7.11 -9.96
N THR A 819 -27.96 -5.89 -9.51
CA THR A 819 -28.57 -5.30 -8.30
C THR A 819 -29.64 -4.24 -8.60
N GLY A 820 -30.03 -4.11 -9.87
CA GLY A 820 -30.79 -2.96 -10.37
C GLY A 820 -29.90 -1.75 -10.70
N GLY A 821 -30.51 -0.69 -11.22
CA GLY A 821 -29.84 0.50 -11.74
C GLY A 821 -29.80 0.54 -13.27
N TRP A 822 -30.03 1.72 -13.84
CA TRP A 822 -29.90 1.96 -15.28
C TRP A 822 -28.42 2.01 -15.68
N ILE A 823 -28.02 1.16 -16.62
CA ILE A 823 -26.66 1.03 -17.12
C ILE A 823 -26.68 1.10 -18.65
N GLU A 824 -25.87 1.99 -19.22
CA GLU A 824 -25.64 2.10 -20.66
C GLU A 824 -24.72 0.99 -21.15
N HIS A 825 -25.01 0.45 -22.33
CA HIS A 825 -24.11 -0.44 -23.04
C HIS A 825 -23.99 -0.04 -24.51
N SER A 826 -22.78 -0.14 -25.07
CA SER A 826 -22.48 0.16 -26.47
C SER A 826 -21.73 -1.00 -27.13
N VAL A 827 -22.17 -1.40 -28.31
CA VAL A 827 -21.65 -2.56 -29.04
C VAL A 827 -21.14 -2.10 -30.41
N ASP A 828 -19.86 -2.34 -30.70
CA ASP A 828 -19.35 -2.35 -32.07
C ASP A 828 -19.83 -3.62 -32.77
N VAL A 829 -20.84 -3.48 -33.62
CA VAL A 829 -21.52 -4.60 -34.26
C VAL A 829 -20.56 -5.39 -35.15
N ALA A 830 -19.67 -4.70 -35.86
CA ALA A 830 -18.74 -5.31 -36.80
C ALA A 830 -17.70 -6.20 -36.11
N SER A 831 -17.47 -5.99 -34.80
CA SER A 831 -16.56 -6.81 -33.99
C SER A 831 -17.09 -8.22 -33.71
N ILE A 832 -18.42 -8.41 -33.69
CA ILE A 832 -19.04 -9.68 -33.31
C ILE A 832 -19.77 -10.38 -34.47
N LEU A 833 -20.23 -9.65 -35.48
CA LEU A 833 -20.85 -10.21 -36.69
C LEU A 833 -20.84 -9.22 -37.86
N THR A 834 -21.03 -9.70 -39.09
CA THR A 834 -21.10 -8.81 -40.26
C THR A 834 -22.42 -8.02 -40.29
N PRO A 835 -22.40 -6.67 -40.29
CA PRO A 835 -23.60 -5.85 -40.36
C PRO A 835 -24.37 -6.03 -41.67
N THR A 836 -25.71 -6.01 -41.63
CA THR A 836 -26.57 -6.17 -42.81
C THR A 836 -27.82 -5.27 -42.72
N ALA A 837 -28.66 -5.29 -43.75
CA ALA A 837 -29.95 -4.62 -43.74
C ALA A 837 -31.04 -5.38 -42.96
N ASN A 838 -30.71 -6.57 -42.43
CA ASN A 838 -31.65 -7.46 -41.73
C ASN A 838 -31.27 -7.64 -40.26
N MET A 839 -30.78 -6.58 -39.62
CA MET A 839 -30.36 -6.65 -38.22
C MET A 839 -31.56 -6.75 -37.29
N ARG A 840 -31.40 -7.50 -36.20
CA ARG A 840 -32.35 -7.54 -35.07
C ARG A 840 -31.59 -7.68 -33.76
N LEU A 841 -32.18 -7.15 -32.69
CA LEU A 841 -31.78 -7.34 -31.31
C LEU A 841 -32.85 -8.15 -30.58
N ARG A 842 -32.43 -8.97 -29.60
CA ARG A 842 -33.34 -9.53 -28.61
C ARG A 842 -32.76 -9.44 -27.20
N VAL A 843 -33.63 -9.26 -26.22
CA VAL A 843 -33.31 -9.22 -24.79
C VAL A 843 -34.03 -10.38 -24.11
N ARG A 844 -33.29 -11.21 -23.39
CA ARG A 844 -33.81 -12.42 -22.74
C ARG A 844 -33.55 -12.37 -21.26
N ALA A 845 -34.62 -12.23 -20.47
CA ALA A 845 -34.58 -12.37 -19.03
C ALA A 845 -35.09 -13.78 -18.68
N SER A 846 -34.36 -14.49 -17.83
CA SER A 846 -34.71 -15.85 -17.44
C SER A 846 -34.63 -16.01 -15.93
N ASP A 847 -35.56 -16.78 -15.39
CA ASP A 847 -35.53 -17.32 -14.03
C ASP A 847 -35.64 -18.84 -14.15
N LEU A 848 -34.53 -19.53 -13.93
CA LEU A 848 -34.37 -20.95 -14.19
C LEU A 848 -33.99 -21.70 -12.91
N ALA A 849 -34.40 -22.96 -12.85
CA ALA A 849 -34.15 -23.84 -11.70
C ALA A 849 -34.82 -23.35 -10.40
N SER A 850 -34.05 -23.00 -9.36
CA SER A 850 -34.60 -22.52 -8.10
C SER A 850 -34.88 -21.02 -8.25
N GLY A 851 -36.13 -20.59 -8.07
CA GLY A 851 -36.55 -19.23 -8.43
C GLY A 851 -35.83 -18.12 -7.66
N SER A 852 -35.31 -17.17 -8.41
CA SER A 852 -34.84 -15.88 -7.91
C SER A 852 -35.87 -14.79 -8.25
N VAL A 853 -35.81 -13.65 -7.56
CA VAL A 853 -36.62 -12.51 -7.97
C VAL A 853 -35.93 -11.78 -9.10
N VAL A 854 -36.33 -12.12 -10.34
CA VAL A 854 -35.76 -11.60 -11.58
C VAL A 854 -36.62 -10.49 -12.15
N GLU A 855 -36.06 -9.28 -12.18
CA GLU A 855 -36.68 -8.10 -12.79
C GLU A 855 -35.70 -7.44 -13.78
N ALA A 856 -36.17 -7.09 -14.96
CA ALA A 856 -35.38 -6.43 -16.00
C ALA A 856 -36.15 -5.29 -16.65
N ALA A 857 -35.43 -4.25 -17.07
CA ALA A 857 -35.95 -3.19 -17.91
C ALA A 857 -34.98 -2.83 -19.04
N PHE A 858 -35.50 -2.25 -20.12
CA PHE A 858 -34.74 -1.91 -21.32
C PHE A 858 -35.30 -0.63 -21.94
N ASP A 859 -34.39 0.28 -22.27
CA ASP A 859 -34.73 1.64 -22.66
C ASP A 859 -33.70 2.27 -23.60
N ASP A 860 -34.03 3.42 -24.20
CA ASP A 860 -33.12 4.28 -24.97
C ASP A 860 -32.28 3.50 -26.02
N PHE A 861 -32.93 2.67 -26.84
CA PHE A 861 -32.25 1.91 -27.87
C PHE A 861 -31.93 2.77 -29.08
N GLU A 862 -30.67 2.76 -29.49
CA GLU A 862 -30.21 3.40 -30.71
C GLU A 862 -29.35 2.46 -31.56
N ALA A 863 -29.50 2.56 -32.87
CA ALA A 863 -28.61 1.94 -33.84
C ALA A 863 -28.15 2.99 -34.84
N SER A 864 -26.84 3.08 -35.04
CA SER A 864 -26.24 4.09 -35.92
C SER A 864 -24.97 3.58 -36.62
N TYR A 865 -24.54 4.31 -37.65
CA TYR A 865 -23.26 4.11 -38.30
C TYR A 865 -22.66 5.47 -38.69
N LEU A 866 -21.36 5.49 -38.97
CA LEU A 866 -20.69 6.66 -39.49
C LEU A 866 -20.60 6.59 -41.02
N VAL A 867 -20.82 7.73 -41.68
CA VAL A 867 -20.50 7.90 -43.09
C VAL A 867 -19.46 8.98 -43.24
N ASP A 868 -18.52 8.78 -44.15
CA ASP A 868 -17.64 9.85 -44.55
C ASP A 868 -18.43 10.73 -45.53
N PRO A 869 -18.73 12.00 -45.21
CA PRO A 869 -19.46 12.88 -46.12
C PRO A 869 -18.64 13.20 -47.39
N SER A 870 -17.34 12.90 -47.40
CA SER A 870 -16.50 12.93 -48.59
C SER A 870 -16.55 11.65 -49.42
N SER A 871 -17.11 10.55 -48.89
CA SER A 871 -17.32 9.32 -49.66
C SER A 871 -18.46 9.50 -50.67
N CYS A 872 -18.16 9.27 -51.94
CA CYS A 872 -19.15 9.42 -53.00
C CYS A 872 -20.24 8.34 -52.88
N PRO A 873 -21.54 8.69 -52.80
CA PRO A 873 -22.59 7.70 -52.68
C PRO A 873 -22.57 6.69 -53.83
N ALA A 874 -22.70 5.41 -53.52
CA ALA A 874 -22.66 4.36 -54.53
C ALA A 874 -23.79 4.55 -55.58
N PRO A 875 -23.55 4.24 -56.87
CA PRO A 875 -24.58 4.37 -57.89
C PRO A 875 -25.76 3.45 -57.60
N SER A 876 -26.98 3.96 -57.77
CA SER A 876 -28.20 3.19 -57.52
C SER A 876 -28.99 2.99 -58.82
N THR A 877 -29.73 1.88 -58.92
CA THR A 877 -30.65 1.66 -60.04
C THR A 877 -32.07 2.03 -59.64
N TYR A 878 -32.78 2.73 -60.51
CA TYR A 878 -34.15 3.17 -60.28
C TYR A 878 -34.98 2.98 -61.56
N CYS A 879 -36.31 3.12 -61.45
CA CYS A 879 -37.27 2.92 -62.56
C CYS A 879 -37.31 1.47 -63.08
N VAL A 880 -38.50 0.93 -63.31
CA VAL A 880 -38.66 -0.50 -63.66
C VAL A 880 -38.41 -0.71 -65.15
N GLY A 881 -37.43 -1.57 -65.47
CA GLY A 881 -37.21 -2.04 -66.84
C GLY A 881 -38.41 -2.84 -67.35
N SER A 882 -38.78 -2.64 -68.62
CA SER A 882 -39.91 -3.37 -69.22
C SER A 882 -39.42 -4.66 -69.90
N PRO A 883 -40.22 -5.74 -69.91
CA PRO A 883 -39.91 -6.93 -70.69
C PRO A 883 -39.66 -6.60 -72.17
N ASN A 884 -38.85 -7.41 -72.84
CA ASN A 884 -38.49 -7.25 -74.25
C ASN A 884 -38.56 -8.60 -74.98
N SER A 885 -38.35 -8.63 -76.30
CA SER A 885 -38.42 -9.89 -77.06
C SER A 885 -37.33 -10.92 -76.71
N PHE A 886 -36.30 -10.54 -75.94
CA PHE A 886 -35.21 -11.41 -75.51
C PHE A 886 -35.41 -11.98 -74.09
N GLY A 887 -36.14 -11.29 -73.20
CA GLY A 887 -36.35 -11.75 -71.84
C GLY A 887 -37.13 -10.80 -70.93
N LEU A 888 -36.87 -10.89 -69.62
CA LEU A 888 -37.59 -10.18 -68.56
C LEU A 888 -37.38 -8.66 -68.58
N GLY A 889 -36.40 -8.17 -69.33
CA GLY A 889 -36.10 -6.75 -69.53
C GLY A 889 -34.60 -6.50 -69.63
N ALA A 890 -34.22 -5.32 -70.12
CA ALA A 890 -32.82 -4.90 -70.12
C ALA A 890 -32.46 -4.25 -68.78
N PHE A 891 -31.30 -4.60 -68.23
CA PHE A 891 -30.79 -4.08 -66.97
C PHE A 891 -29.55 -3.21 -67.18
N MET A 892 -29.63 -1.96 -66.76
CA MET A 892 -28.57 -0.97 -66.77
C MET A 892 -27.76 -1.04 -65.47
N SER A 893 -26.43 -1.04 -65.60
CA SER A 893 -25.49 -0.89 -64.50
C SER A 893 -24.36 0.06 -64.88
N VAL A 894 -23.60 0.51 -63.89
CA VAL A 894 -22.43 1.36 -64.08
C VAL A 894 -21.23 0.76 -63.35
N GLY A 895 -20.02 1.15 -63.73
CA GLY A 895 -18.80 0.74 -63.06
C GLY A 895 -17.64 1.67 -63.38
N GLY A 896 -16.58 1.63 -62.58
CA GLY A 896 -15.47 2.58 -62.65
C GLY A 896 -15.55 3.64 -61.55
N SER A 897 -14.75 4.71 -61.66
CA SER A 897 -14.64 5.80 -60.69
C SER A 897 -15.75 6.84 -60.87
N GLN A 898 -16.32 7.30 -59.75
CA GLN A 898 -17.26 8.42 -59.69
C GLN A 898 -16.56 9.78 -59.59
N ASN A 899 -15.23 9.81 -59.55
CA ASN A 899 -14.46 11.03 -59.74
C ASN A 899 -14.29 11.31 -61.25
N VAL A 900 -14.80 12.46 -61.68
CA VAL A 900 -14.70 12.93 -63.07
C VAL A 900 -13.23 13.08 -63.51
N ASP A 901 -12.33 13.46 -62.59
CA ASP A 901 -10.91 13.68 -62.87
C ASP A 901 -10.16 12.39 -63.18
N ASP A 902 -10.62 11.24 -62.68
CA ASP A 902 -10.05 9.92 -63.02
C ASP A 902 -10.33 9.49 -64.46
N ASN A 903 -11.35 10.10 -65.09
CA ASN A 903 -11.83 9.79 -66.44
C ASN A 903 -12.01 8.28 -66.72
N ASN A 904 -12.52 7.55 -65.73
CA ASN A 904 -12.62 6.10 -65.73
C ASN A 904 -14.03 5.65 -65.29
N PHE A 905 -15.07 6.11 -65.96
CA PHE A 905 -16.45 5.69 -65.68
C PHE A 905 -17.05 4.95 -66.88
N SER A 906 -17.84 3.91 -66.63
CA SER A 906 -18.41 3.07 -67.68
C SER A 906 -19.87 2.76 -67.44
N LEU A 907 -20.63 2.77 -68.55
CA LEU A 907 -22.02 2.40 -68.62
C LEU A 907 -22.14 1.02 -69.24
N MET A 908 -22.95 0.15 -68.63
CA MET A 908 -23.13 -1.22 -69.06
C MET A 908 -24.62 -1.55 -69.10
N VAL A 909 -25.01 -2.41 -70.03
CA VAL A 909 -26.37 -2.95 -70.11
C VAL A 909 -26.30 -4.44 -70.36
N SER A 910 -27.24 -5.19 -69.78
CA SER A 910 -27.44 -6.62 -69.99
C SER A 910 -28.91 -6.90 -70.31
N GLY A 911 -29.22 -8.06 -70.89
CA GLY A 911 -30.60 -8.44 -71.20
C GLY A 911 -31.27 -7.62 -72.31
N ALA A 912 -30.51 -6.86 -73.10
CA ALA A 912 -31.01 -6.19 -74.30
C ALA A 912 -31.06 -7.15 -75.50
N VAL A 913 -31.77 -6.82 -76.57
CA VAL A 913 -32.00 -7.75 -77.70
C VAL A 913 -30.71 -7.97 -78.53
N PRO A 914 -30.17 -9.20 -78.60
CA PRO A 914 -28.91 -9.48 -79.30
C PRO A 914 -28.91 -9.08 -80.78
N GLY A 915 -27.79 -8.55 -81.26
CA GLY A 915 -27.60 -8.16 -82.66
C GLY A 915 -28.37 -6.92 -83.10
N GLN A 916 -29.13 -6.28 -82.20
CA GLN A 916 -29.82 -5.02 -82.45
C GLN A 916 -28.93 -3.82 -82.14
N PHE A 917 -29.33 -2.65 -82.65
CA PHE A 917 -28.69 -1.38 -82.31
C PHE A 917 -29.32 -0.80 -81.05
N GLY A 918 -28.48 -0.29 -80.15
CA GLY A 918 -28.89 0.51 -79.01
C GLY A 918 -27.93 1.67 -78.76
N LEU A 919 -28.27 2.53 -77.81
CA LEU A 919 -27.43 3.64 -77.38
C LEU A 919 -27.70 3.96 -75.91
N PHE A 920 -26.63 4.36 -75.22
CA PHE A 920 -26.72 4.94 -73.89
C PHE A 920 -27.11 6.41 -74.00
N TYR A 921 -27.90 6.89 -73.04
CA TYR A 921 -28.30 8.29 -72.95
C TYR A 921 -28.41 8.70 -71.50
N TYR A 922 -28.26 9.99 -71.24
CA TYR A 922 -28.24 10.54 -69.88
C TYR A 922 -28.85 11.94 -69.82
N GLY A 923 -29.16 12.40 -68.61
CA GLY A 923 -29.79 13.68 -68.34
C GLY A 923 -29.76 14.07 -66.87
N ASP A 924 -30.18 15.30 -66.59
CA ASP A 924 -30.09 16.00 -65.30
C ASP A 924 -31.33 15.81 -64.41
N ALA A 925 -32.28 14.97 -64.81
CA ALA A 925 -33.44 14.63 -63.98
C ALA A 925 -33.88 13.17 -64.15
N ALA A 926 -34.38 12.57 -63.08
CA ALA A 926 -35.13 11.31 -63.16
C ALA A 926 -36.48 11.53 -63.86
N ALA A 927 -36.97 10.51 -64.56
CA ALA A 927 -38.31 10.49 -65.13
C ALA A 927 -38.90 9.07 -65.09
N SER A 928 -40.20 8.96 -65.34
CA SER A 928 -40.87 7.68 -65.57
C SER A 928 -41.98 7.90 -66.58
N VAL A 929 -41.62 7.93 -67.87
CA VAL A 929 -42.54 8.28 -68.95
C VAL A 929 -42.72 7.09 -69.89
N PRO A 930 -43.92 6.47 -69.96
CA PRO A 930 -44.21 5.42 -70.92
C PRO A 930 -43.89 5.87 -72.35
N THR A 931 -42.97 5.17 -73.01
CA THR A 931 -42.44 5.55 -74.33
C THR A 931 -42.07 4.28 -75.10
N GLY A 932 -42.60 4.10 -76.32
CA GLY A 932 -42.36 2.89 -77.09
C GLY A 932 -42.93 1.65 -76.40
N ALA A 933 -42.16 0.55 -76.30
CA ALA A 933 -42.56 -0.66 -75.59
C ALA A 933 -42.19 -0.67 -74.09
N GLY A 934 -41.62 0.41 -73.57
CA GLY A 934 -41.17 0.48 -72.17
C GLY A 934 -41.29 1.86 -71.54
N VAL A 935 -40.44 2.16 -70.57
CA VAL A 935 -40.47 3.40 -69.79
C VAL A 935 -39.15 4.15 -69.96
N ARG A 936 -39.22 5.43 -70.32
CA ARG A 936 -38.05 6.31 -70.32
C ARG A 936 -37.79 6.80 -68.90
N CYS A 937 -36.69 6.33 -68.33
CA CYS A 937 -36.32 6.59 -66.94
C CYS A 937 -35.55 7.92 -66.74
N VAL A 938 -35.10 8.55 -67.82
CA VAL A 938 -34.32 9.80 -67.78
C VAL A 938 -35.14 10.97 -68.36
N GLY A 939 -35.10 12.10 -67.66
CA GLY A 939 -35.78 13.36 -67.94
C GLY A 939 -34.81 14.52 -68.13
N GLY A 940 -35.36 15.74 -68.13
CA GLY A 940 -34.58 16.97 -68.29
C GLY A 940 -33.93 17.10 -69.67
N SER A 941 -32.68 17.58 -69.69
CA SER A 941 -31.85 17.72 -70.89
C SER A 941 -31.25 16.37 -71.27
N LEU A 942 -31.66 15.83 -72.42
CA LEU A 942 -31.27 14.48 -72.85
C LEU A 942 -30.08 14.51 -73.81
N PHE A 943 -29.00 13.84 -73.42
CA PHE A 943 -27.78 13.68 -74.21
C PHE A 943 -27.62 12.23 -74.64
N ARG A 944 -27.22 12.02 -75.90
CA ARG A 944 -27.07 10.69 -76.51
C ARG A 944 -25.61 10.37 -76.74
N LEU A 945 -25.24 9.14 -76.40
CA LEU A 945 -23.91 8.61 -76.66
C LEU A 945 -23.90 7.79 -77.97
N PRO A 946 -22.72 7.48 -78.53
CA PRO A 946 -22.60 6.76 -79.79
C PRO A 946 -23.37 5.44 -79.81
N VAL A 947 -23.93 5.10 -80.97
CA VAL A 947 -24.65 3.83 -81.18
C VAL A 947 -23.72 2.64 -80.92
N ARG A 948 -24.28 1.60 -80.30
CA ARG A 948 -23.65 0.32 -80.02
C ARG A 948 -24.45 -0.80 -80.67
N VAL A 949 -23.74 -1.83 -81.11
CA VAL A 949 -24.35 -3.12 -81.48
C VAL A 949 -24.37 -3.96 -80.23
N ILE A 950 -25.55 -4.46 -79.87
CA ILE A 950 -25.72 -5.34 -78.71
C ILE A 950 -25.13 -6.70 -79.05
N ASP A 951 -24.29 -7.21 -78.16
CA ASP A 951 -23.56 -8.46 -78.37
C ASP A 951 -24.50 -9.70 -78.36
N PRO A 952 -24.01 -10.89 -78.72
CA PRO A 952 -24.83 -12.11 -78.76
C PRO A 952 -25.43 -12.54 -77.41
N LEU A 953 -24.94 -12.03 -76.29
CA LEU A 953 -25.43 -12.32 -74.94
C LEU A 953 -26.41 -11.25 -74.42
N GLY A 954 -26.71 -10.23 -75.24
CA GLY A 954 -27.60 -9.13 -74.86
C GLY A 954 -26.89 -8.01 -74.10
N GLY A 955 -25.56 -7.96 -74.18
CA GLY A 955 -24.70 -6.98 -73.52
C GLY A 955 -24.30 -5.81 -74.42
N ALA A 956 -24.10 -4.64 -73.82
CA ALA A 956 -23.34 -3.55 -74.42
C ALA A 956 -22.66 -2.71 -73.33
N GLN A 957 -21.54 -2.05 -73.67
CA GLN A 957 -20.84 -1.17 -72.74
C GLN A 957 -20.23 0.04 -73.44
N ILE A 958 -20.01 1.12 -72.69
CA ILE A 958 -19.28 2.31 -73.13
C ILE A 958 -18.55 2.96 -71.95
N GLY A 959 -17.28 3.29 -72.11
CA GLY A 959 -16.58 4.22 -71.21
C GLY A 959 -16.97 5.66 -71.52
N LEU A 960 -17.26 6.46 -70.50
CA LEU A 960 -17.47 7.89 -70.63
C LEU A 960 -16.11 8.59 -70.61
N ASP A 961 -15.85 9.37 -71.66
CA ASP A 961 -14.74 10.30 -71.73
C ASP A 961 -15.29 11.68 -71.36
N PHE A 962 -15.17 12.07 -70.09
CA PHE A 962 -15.78 13.29 -69.55
C PHE A 962 -15.37 14.57 -70.33
N PRO A 963 -14.09 14.74 -70.74
CA PRO A 963 -13.67 15.85 -71.59
C PRO A 963 -14.35 15.91 -72.97
N SER A 964 -14.91 14.80 -73.45
CA SER A 964 -15.47 14.66 -74.81
C SER A 964 -16.99 14.44 -74.81
N LEU A 965 -17.69 14.77 -73.72
CA LEU A 965 -19.14 14.64 -73.65
C LEU A 965 -19.88 15.62 -74.58
N PRO A 966 -21.10 15.27 -75.03
CA PRO A 966 -21.95 16.16 -75.81
C PRO A 966 -22.04 17.59 -75.25
N VAL A 967 -22.00 18.59 -76.15
CA VAL A 967 -22.10 20.02 -75.79
C VAL A 967 -23.36 20.28 -74.98
N GLY A 968 -23.20 20.87 -73.79
CA GLY A 968 -24.27 21.15 -72.83
C GLY A 968 -24.57 20.01 -71.84
N GLY A 969 -23.95 18.84 -72.00
CA GLY A 969 -24.08 17.68 -71.11
C GLY A 969 -22.76 17.31 -70.43
N GLY A 970 -21.91 18.30 -70.12
CA GLY A 970 -20.73 18.08 -69.31
C GLY A 970 -21.15 17.72 -67.89
N ILE A 971 -20.41 16.79 -67.27
CA ILE A 971 -20.64 16.30 -65.91
C ILE A 971 -19.47 16.79 -65.06
N SER A 972 -19.77 17.38 -63.91
CA SER A 972 -18.76 17.83 -62.94
C SER A 972 -18.89 17.09 -61.60
N ASN A 973 -17.80 17.01 -60.85
CA ASN A 973 -17.85 16.56 -59.46
C ASN A 973 -18.80 17.47 -58.65
N GLY A 974 -19.64 16.88 -57.80
CA GLY A 974 -20.72 17.51 -57.06
C GLY A 974 -22.10 17.44 -57.72
N GLU A 975 -22.23 16.88 -58.93
CA GLU A 975 -23.49 16.77 -59.66
C GLU A 975 -24.05 15.33 -59.63
N THR A 976 -25.39 15.23 -59.71
CA THR A 976 -26.10 13.96 -59.89
C THR A 976 -26.66 13.86 -61.29
N TRP A 977 -26.38 12.74 -61.97
CA TRP A 977 -26.84 12.47 -63.33
C TRP A 977 -27.51 11.11 -63.46
N TYR A 978 -28.41 11.03 -64.42
CA TYR A 978 -29.30 9.89 -64.63
C TYR A 978 -29.03 9.24 -65.99
N PHE A 979 -28.81 7.93 -66.02
CA PHE A 979 -28.42 7.17 -67.21
C PHE A 979 -29.43 6.07 -67.54
N SER A 980 -29.62 5.77 -68.82
CA SER A 980 -30.40 4.61 -69.27
C SER A 980 -29.97 4.18 -70.67
N PHE A 981 -30.49 3.06 -71.14
CA PHE A 981 -30.18 2.48 -72.44
C PHE A 981 -31.44 2.34 -73.29
N TRP A 982 -31.38 2.86 -74.52
CA TRP A 982 -32.42 2.68 -75.54
C TRP A 982 -31.96 1.61 -76.53
N PHE A 983 -32.84 0.71 -76.95
CA PHE A 983 -32.50 -0.31 -77.94
C PHE A 983 -33.65 -0.63 -78.90
N ARG A 984 -33.29 -1.10 -80.10
CA ARG A 984 -34.26 -1.63 -81.05
C ARG A 984 -34.80 -2.97 -80.56
N ASP A 985 -36.12 -3.09 -80.63
CA ASP A 985 -36.86 -4.30 -80.32
C ASP A 985 -38.01 -4.43 -81.32
N PRO A 986 -37.75 -4.93 -82.54
CA PRO A 986 -38.79 -5.08 -83.56
C PRO A 986 -39.79 -6.20 -83.24
N GLY A 987 -39.51 -7.03 -82.21
CA GLY A 987 -40.27 -8.24 -81.90
C GLY A 987 -41.30 -8.10 -80.78
N PHE A 988 -41.44 -6.93 -80.14
CA PHE A 988 -42.21 -6.80 -78.91
C PHE A 988 -43.14 -5.56 -78.87
N GLY A 989 -44.38 -5.73 -78.39
CA GLY A 989 -45.25 -4.63 -77.94
C GLY A 989 -45.77 -3.63 -78.98
N GLY A 990 -45.63 -3.87 -80.28
CA GLY A 990 -46.12 -2.98 -81.35
C GLY A 990 -45.30 -1.69 -81.56
N SER A 991 -44.29 -1.45 -80.72
CA SER A 991 -43.20 -0.48 -80.93
C SER A 991 -42.01 -1.19 -81.58
N THR A 992 -41.06 -0.44 -82.14
CA THR A 992 -39.81 -1.00 -82.70
C THR A 992 -38.60 -0.81 -81.76
N PHE A 993 -38.85 -0.34 -80.53
CA PHE A 993 -37.82 -0.03 -79.54
C PHE A 993 -38.34 -0.09 -78.10
N ASN A 994 -37.40 -0.27 -77.17
CA ASN A 994 -37.62 -0.43 -75.74
C ASN A 994 -36.46 0.21 -74.92
N PHE A 995 -36.55 0.20 -73.58
CA PHE A 995 -35.60 0.84 -72.66
C PHE A 995 -35.20 -0.09 -71.51
N ALA A 996 -33.98 0.09 -71.00
CA ALA A 996 -33.55 -0.47 -69.72
C ALA A 996 -34.06 0.39 -68.54
N ASN A 997 -33.89 -0.09 -67.30
CA ASN A 997 -34.03 0.74 -66.10
C ASN A 997 -33.07 1.96 -66.12
N GLY A 998 -33.25 2.85 -65.15
CA GLY A 998 -32.36 3.98 -64.90
C GLY A 998 -31.23 3.61 -63.92
N ALA A 999 -30.11 4.31 -64.05
CA ALA A 999 -29.04 4.38 -63.06
C ALA A 999 -28.85 5.84 -62.63
N GLU A 1000 -28.90 6.10 -61.32
CA GLU A 1000 -28.64 7.39 -60.68
C GLU A 1000 -27.20 7.37 -60.15
N VAL A 1001 -26.42 8.38 -60.52
CA VAL A 1001 -25.00 8.46 -60.20
C VAL A 1001 -24.70 9.86 -59.71
N GLN A 1002 -24.19 9.96 -58.49
CA GLN A 1002 -23.54 11.17 -58.00
C GLN A 1002 -22.06 11.10 -58.36
N PHE A 1003 -21.52 12.19 -58.90
CA PHE A 1003 -20.09 12.32 -59.17
C PHE A 1003 -19.45 13.13 -58.05
N CYS A 1004 -18.30 12.70 -57.54
CA CYS A 1004 -17.62 13.35 -56.41
C CYS A 1004 -16.10 13.26 -56.59
N PRO A 1005 -15.34 14.25 -56.09
CA PRO A 1005 -13.87 14.24 -56.16
C PRO A 1005 -13.22 13.07 -55.42
#